data_AF-A0A6J0BNY3-F1
#
_entry.id   AF-A0A6J0BNY3-F1
#
_cell.length_a   1.000
_cell.length_b   1.000
_cell.length_c   1.000
_cell.angle_alpha   90.00
_cell.angle_beta   90.00
_cell.angle_gamma   90.00
#
_symmetry.space_group_name_H-M   'P 1'
#
loop_
_entity.id
_entity.type
_entity.pdbx_description
1 polymer ?
#
loop_
_entity_poly.entity_id
_entity_poly.type
_entity_poly.pdbx_seq_one_letter_code
_entity_poly.pdbx_strand_id
1 'polypeptide(L)'
;MELESPAWLDACYVQKVLRKAENDESIEVSDISVRPATAKGDNYMSDMYRIAVEFSRGQGDQRNEEERSLILKLLPQDEFRERMLNETGFFAVELSMMSDTLPRISEILAKFSKTKLSARCLYVQYEKPTHVFLDDLAPAGFRMAVRQEGLDMDHCLLALRNLGLFHAGSVAFGEQDPTALARYKRGMLHKDNPAETSTAFNTCMKSLAEESAKWPELNPRIPEKLLKLSEYTYEKGCEAALVREDDFTVLNHGDFWVNNMMFRYDERQKPMDHIFVDFQISHRGSPAEDLLYFLGTSPSDDIRHQNREQLLREYHTSLASTMTKLKCKTEVPSFDALQELLRKRAFFEVIASSVVLPIVVLEKGNNVDISKISGADGKYDNPAYRGKAYRRIMSRILPLYDSMGLLDIDPKALAKYEVGLFHKGRHPVMRTFYGIGMKNLARAIADCPELTMSPRIVEKINKLSKVVYDKACEANSIGEDDFHVLNHGDFWVNNMMFKYNERQEPVDQIFEEYNNPSYRGKSYLKIMTRLLPLYDSMGLLDACEILEPTHSKVLLVKQDQFCTYFRNLLHIILVCSFIYRVFYNWIFVGLTMATEIPIWLNASYVQKVLRKTENDESIEVSDITVKPATAKGDNYLSAMYRVTFKFLRIQGGRKVGGEKSIIVKTTFEGTSLAELIEELEVFYTELSMMSVTLPKMNEVLSKASLPQLGAECLYYQYEKPTHMIVEDLAPKGFTMADREKGLDLDHCLVAIRNLARFHAASVALVEKDPDALATYNKGIFRENQTPLLITYLKACVKSLANVTPYWHELSPRISEKIMKLSDVVFAKGCEAAHFREDEFTVLNHGDFWINNMMFVYDERRVPVNCIFVDFQICHRGSPANDILYFIGTSPSDDVRVLHRELLLHEYHASLAVAMRNMNCSTKVPSFENLQEALKKRAFLEVIANMISLPIVSIEKGTDLDISKIAGSVDKSSHSGYHRKSYKEIMIRVLPLYDSLGLLDV
;
A
#
# COMPACT_ATOMS: atom_id res chain seq x y z
N MET A 1 1.54 7.76 -8.89
CA MET A 1 2.81 8.49 -8.75
C MET A 1 3.78 7.64 -7.96
N GLU A 2 4.75 7.05 -8.66
CA GLU A 2 5.99 6.61 -8.03
C GLU A 2 6.82 7.84 -7.67
N LEU A 3 7.65 7.71 -6.64
CA LEU A 3 8.61 8.74 -6.26
C LEU A 3 9.77 8.70 -7.25
N GLU A 4 9.67 9.50 -8.32
CA GLU A 4 10.81 9.77 -9.20
C GLU A 4 11.96 10.35 -8.37
N SER A 5 13.18 9.86 -8.60
CA SER A 5 14.37 10.43 -7.97
C SER A 5 14.40 11.93 -8.25
N PRO A 6 14.49 12.80 -7.23
CA PRO A 6 14.46 14.23 -7.46
C PRO A 6 15.61 14.65 -8.36
N ALA A 7 15.35 15.46 -9.38
CA ALA A 7 16.37 15.85 -10.37
C ALA A 7 17.58 16.58 -9.76
N TRP A 8 17.43 17.18 -8.57
CA TRP A 8 18.53 17.83 -7.82
C TRP A 8 19.41 16.84 -7.05
N LEU A 9 18.98 15.59 -6.90
CA LEU A 9 19.71 14.54 -6.21
C LEU A 9 20.64 13.83 -7.20
N ASP A 10 21.78 14.45 -7.46
CA ASP A 10 22.83 13.96 -8.36
C ASP A 10 24.14 13.64 -7.62
N ALA A 11 25.11 13.07 -8.33
CA ALA A 11 26.42 12.71 -7.78
C ALA A 11 27.16 13.93 -7.19
N CYS A 12 27.00 15.11 -7.79
CA CYS A 12 27.59 16.35 -7.28
C CYS A 12 27.01 16.75 -5.92
N TYR A 13 25.70 16.63 -5.75
CA TYR A 13 25.03 16.93 -4.49
C TYR A 13 25.44 15.92 -3.40
N VAL A 14 25.43 14.63 -3.73
CA VAL A 14 25.86 13.57 -2.80
C VAL A 14 27.33 13.73 -2.42
N GLN A 15 28.20 14.13 -3.34
CA GLN A 15 29.60 14.46 -3.04
C GLN A 15 29.71 15.57 -2.02
N LYS A 16 28.96 16.67 -2.20
CA LYS A 16 28.92 17.78 -1.22
C LYS A 16 28.46 17.29 0.16
N VAL A 17 27.45 16.42 0.19
CA VAL A 17 26.97 15.80 1.43
C VAL A 17 28.08 14.99 2.10
N LEU A 18 28.76 14.10 1.37
CA LEU A 18 29.83 13.25 1.90
C LEU A 18 31.04 14.05 2.37
N ARG A 19 31.50 15.04 1.59
CA ARG A 19 32.62 15.93 1.97
C ARG A 19 32.35 16.64 3.28
N LYS A 20 31.13 17.17 3.44
CA LYS A 20 30.73 17.85 4.68
C LYS A 20 30.59 16.88 5.85
N ALA A 21 30.00 15.70 5.63
CA ALA A 21 29.77 14.70 6.68
C ALA A 21 31.08 14.07 7.20
N GLU A 22 32.05 13.85 6.31
CA GLU A 22 33.34 13.23 6.63
C GLU A 22 34.46 14.26 6.87
N ASN A 23 34.18 15.55 6.65
CA ASN A 23 35.17 16.64 6.71
C ASN A 23 36.42 16.34 5.86
N ASP A 24 36.19 15.87 4.63
CA ASP A 24 37.22 15.38 3.70
C ASP A 24 36.92 15.88 2.29
N GLU A 25 37.63 16.92 1.86
CA GLU A 25 37.49 17.53 0.52
C GLU A 25 38.05 16.65 -0.61
N SER A 26 38.78 15.58 -0.30
CA SER A 26 39.34 14.67 -1.30
C SER A 26 38.31 13.68 -1.86
N ILE A 27 37.11 13.62 -1.27
CA ILE A 27 36.05 12.70 -1.72
C ILE A 27 35.56 13.10 -3.11
N GLU A 28 35.64 12.17 -4.05
CA GLU A 28 35.10 12.29 -5.41
C GLU A 28 34.09 11.17 -5.66
N VAL A 29 32.82 11.52 -5.88
CA VAL A 29 31.74 10.56 -6.19
C VAL A 29 31.76 10.28 -7.69
N SER A 30 31.90 9.00 -8.05
CA SER A 30 31.92 8.55 -9.44
C SER A 30 30.52 8.25 -9.97
N ASP A 31 29.67 7.62 -9.15
CA ASP A 31 28.31 7.26 -9.53
C ASP A 31 27.35 7.19 -8.33
N ILE A 32 26.06 7.37 -8.61
CA ILE A 32 24.99 7.12 -7.63
C ILE A 32 23.82 6.36 -8.26
N SER A 33 23.24 5.43 -7.49
CA SER A 33 22.00 4.75 -7.83
C SER A 33 20.94 5.02 -6.76
N VAL A 34 19.86 5.71 -7.14
CA VAL A 34 18.76 6.07 -6.25
C VAL A 34 17.55 5.17 -6.49
N ARG A 35 16.98 4.63 -5.41
CA ARG A 35 15.73 3.85 -5.43
C ARG A 35 14.86 4.18 -4.22
N PRO A 36 13.54 3.96 -4.24
CA PRO A 36 12.73 4.07 -3.02
C PRO A 36 13.28 3.17 -1.90
N ALA A 37 13.37 3.68 -0.67
CA ALA A 37 13.89 2.91 0.48
C ALA A 37 12.84 1.95 1.06
N THR A 38 11.56 2.22 0.82
CA THR A 38 10.41 1.50 1.38
C THR A 38 9.31 1.33 0.35
N ALA A 39 8.45 0.32 0.53
CA ALA A 39 7.29 0.14 -0.33
C ALA A 39 6.28 1.30 -0.19
N LYS A 40 5.43 1.45 -1.21
CA LYS A 40 4.37 2.46 -1.23
C LYS A 40 3.34 2.17 -0.12
N GLY A 41 3.19 3.08 0.84
CA GLY A 41 2.29 2.93 1.98
C GLY A 41 2.97 2.57 3.31
N ASP A 42 4.29 2.35 3.32
CA ASP A 42 5.03 2.12 4.57
C ASP A 42 5.51 3.43 5.24
N ASN A 43 5.52 4.56 4.53
CA ASN A 43 5.83 5.89 5.08
C ASN A 43 4.80 6.93 4.66
N TYR A 44 3.99 7.37 5.63
CA TYR A 44 2.91 8.32 5.40
C TYR A 44 3.38 9.78 5.46
N MET A 45 4.53 10.04 6.09
CA MET A 45 4.96 11.38 6.51
C MET A 45 6.29 11.84 5.88
N SER A 46 6.99 10.99 5.14
CA SER A 46 8.16 11.37 4.35
C SER A 46 8.31 10.47 3.13
N ASP A 47 8.94 11.02 2.10
CA ASP A 47 9.37 10.27 0.93
C ASP A 47 10.81 9.78 1.19
N MET A 48 11.03 8.47 1.19
CA MET A 48 12.34 7.88 1.53
C MET A 48 13.03 7.24 0.32
N TYR A 49 14.30 7.58 0.11
CA TYR A 49 15.16 7.02 -0.94
C TYR A 49 16.39 6.34 -0.35
N ARG A 50 16.78 5.20 -0.92
CA ARG A 50 18.06 4.55 -0.68
C ARG A 50 18.99 4.88 -1.83
N ILE A 51 20.20 5.34 -1.50
CA ILE A 51 21.19 5.82 -2.45
C ILE A 51 22.44 4.95 -2.30
N ALA A 52 22.74 4.12 -3.29
CA ALA A 52 24.05 3.48 -3.41
C ALA A 52 25.01 4.50 -4.04
N VAL A 53 26.19 4.68 -3.43
CA VAL A 53 27.17 5.68 -3.81
C VAL A 53 28.52 5.02 -4.01
N GLU A 54 29.10 5.19 -5.20
CA GLU A 54 30.48 4.84 -5.50
C GLU A 54 31.31 6.12 -5.42
N PHE A 55 32.37 6.11 -4.61
CA PHE A 55 33.24 7.27 -4.45
C PHE A 55 34.66 6.87 -4.14
N SER A 56 35.58 7.80 -4.33
CA SER A 56 36.99 7.63 -4.04
C SER A 56 37.47 8.68 -3.05
N ARG A 57 38.49 8.36 -2.27
CA ARG A 57 39.20 9.33 -1.42
C ARG A 57 40.70 9.28 -1.60
N GLY A 58 41.34 10.43 -1.50
CA GLY A 58 42.79 10.57 -1.57
C GLY A 58 43.45 10.41 -0.20
N GLN A 59 44.38 9.47 -0.08
CA GLN A 59 45.33 9.40 1.04
C GLN A 59 46.77 9.50 0.48
N GLY A 60 47.30 10.72 0.37
CA GLY A 60 48.60 10.96 -0.26
C GLY A 60 48.54 10.68 -1.76
N ASP A 61 49.46 9.85 -2.29
CA ASP A 61 49.51 9.45 -3.71
C ASP A 61 48.57 8.27 -4.07
N GLN A 62 47.81 7.75 -3.10
CA GLN A 62 46.89 6.61 -3.30
C GLN A 62 45.43 7.06 -3.31
N ARG A 63 44.67 6.58 -4.30
CA ARG A 63 43.23 6.76 -4.45
C ARG A 63 42.54 5.44 -4.10
N ASN A 64 41.74 5.44 -3.04
CA ASN A 64 40.97 4.27 -2.61
C ASN A 64 39.52 4.43 -3.06
N GLU A 65 39.02 3.44 -3.80
CA GLU A 65 37.60 3.34 -4.18
C GLU A 65 36.80 2.71 -3.03
N GLU A 66 35.64 3.29 -2.70
CA GLU A 66 34.73 2.89 -1.64
C GLU A 66 33.28 2.87 -2.17
N GLU A 67 32.46 1.96 -1.65
CA GLU A 67 31.02 1.93 -1.90
C GLU A 67 30.26 2.12 -0.58
N ARG A 68 29.18 2.91 -0.59
CA ARG A 68 28.34 3.14 0.59
C ARG A 68 26.86 3.25 0.23
N SER A 69 26.00 2.71 1.08
CA SER A 69 24.54 2.90 1.00
C SER A 69 24.07 3.96 2.00
N LEU A 70 23.26 4.91 1.54
CA LEU A 70 22.68 6.01 2.32
C LEU A 70 21.16 5.99 2.26
N ILE A 71 20.50 6.58 3.26
CA ILE A 71 19.05 6.84 3.26
C ILE A 71 18.82 8.35 3.22
N LEU A 72 18.02 8.81 2.27
CA LEU A 72 17.49 10.17 2.18
C LEU A 72 16.03 10.16 2.62
N LYS A 73 15.68 10.92 3.66
CA LYS A 73 14.28 11.25 3.98
C LYS A 73 13.97 12.66 3.50
N LEU A 74 12.96 12.78 2.64
CA LEU A 74 12.53 14.03 2.00
C LEU A 74 11.13 14.41 2.48
N LEU A 75 10.93 15.70 2.80
CA LEU A 75 9.60 16.24 3.06
C LEU A 75 8.72 16.03 1.81
N PRO A 76 7.53 15.42 1.92
CA PRO A 76 6.66 15.15 0.78
C PRO A 76 6.37 16.41 -0.03
N GLN A 77 6.34 16.27 -1.36
CA GLN A 77 6.14 17.40 -2.29
C GLN A 77 4.67 17.61 -2.68
N ASP A 78 3.73 16.79 -2.20
CA ASP A 78 2.31 17.04 -2.41
C ASP A 78 1.78 18.08 -1.41
N GLU A 79 1.00 19.03 -1.92
CA GLU A 79 0.53 20.19 -1.15
C GLU A 79 -0.23 19.83 0.13
N PHE A 80 -0.90 18.67 0.17
CA PHE A 80 -1.68 18.25 1.34
C PHE A 80 -0.79 17.73 2.47
N ARG A 81 0.05 16.71 2.22
CA ARG A 81 0.97 16.17 3.24
C ARG A 81 2.00 17.22 3.65
N GLU A 82 2.48 18.03 2.72
CA GLU A 82 3.40 19.13 3.04
C GLU A 82 2.77 20.14 4.02
N ARG A 83 1.51 20.56 3.78
CA ARG A 83 0.79 21.48 4.67
C ARG A 83 0.58 20.87 6.05
N MET A 84 0.10 19.63 6.12
CA MET A 84 -0.14 18.92 7.39
C MET A 84 1.15 18.79 8.22
N LEU A 85 2.27 18.44 7.58
CA LEU A 85 3.57 18.29 8.26
C LEU A 85 4.14 19.63 8.72
N ASN A 86 3.90 20.70 7.97
CA ASN A 86 4.27 22.06 8.39
C ASN A 86 3.42 22.57 9.56
N GLU A 87 2.12 22.27 9.58
CA GLU A 87 1.21 22.68 10.66
C GLU A 87 1.47 21.91 11.97
N THR A 88 1.81 20.63 11.87
CA THR A 88 2.15 19.77 13.02
C THR A 88 3.58 19.98 13.52
N GLY A 89 4.51 20.29 12.60
CA GLY A 89 5.93 20.48 12.90
C GLY A 89 6.74 19.17 13.04
N PHE A 90 6.15 18.02 12.71
CA PHE A 90 6.77 16.71 12.94
C PHE A 90 8.07 16.49 12.16
N PHE A 91 8.15 16.95 10.91
CA PHE A 91 9.39 16.83 10.14
C PHE A 91 10.52 17.67 10.75
N ALA A 92 10.20 18.86 11.28
CA ALA A 92 11.19 19.71 11.96
C ALA A 92 11.71 19.08 13.27
N VAL A 93 10.84 18.35 14.00
CA VAL A 93 11.23 17.55 15.16
C VAL A 93 12.22 16.47 14.74
N GLU A 94 11.94 15.72 13.67
CA GLU A 94 12.83 14.66 13.18
C GLU A 94 14.22 15.22 12.77
N LEU A 95 14.27 16.32 12.01
CA LEU A 95 15.54 16.95 11.65
C LEU A 95 16.37 17.35 12.87
N SER A 96 15.73 17.94 13.88
CA SER A 96 16.38 18.34 15.13
C SER A 96 16.85 17.12 15.95
N MET A 97 16.06 16.05 15.99
CA MET A 97 16.44 14.80 16.65
C MET A 97 17.68 14.21 16.01
N MET A 98 17.68 14.07 14.68
CA MET A 98 18.75 13.42 13.94
C MET A 98 20.05 14.25 13.89
N SER A 99 19.96 15.57 13.72
CA SER A 99 21.15 16.43 13.55
C SER A 99 21.79 16.93 14.85
N ASP A 100 21.04 16.99 15.95
CA ASP A 100 21.49 17.67 17.17
C ASP A 100 21.27 16.83 18.44
N THR A 101 20.05 16.40 18.71
CA THR A 101 19.72 15.79 20.01
C THR A 101 20.24 14.35 20.17
N LEU A 102 20.03 13.48 19.18
CA LEU A 102 20.51 12.09 19.24
C LEU A 102 22.04 11.98 19.20
N PRO A 103 22.78 12.77 18.39
CA PRO A 103 24.23 12.82 18.48
C PRO A 103 24.73 13.14 19.89
N ARG A 104 24.17 14.18 20.54
CA ARG A 104 24.57 14.57 21.91
C ARG A 104 24.20 13.52 22.96
N ILE A 105 23.02 12.91 22.87
CA ILE A 105 22.65 11.79 23.74
C ILE A 105 23.62 10.62 23.53
N SER A 106 23.98 10.33 22.27
CA SER A 106 24.94 9.26 21.94
C SER A 106 26.34 9.55 22.50
N GLU A 107 26.83 10.79 22.43
CA GLU A 107 28.09 11.22 23.04
C GLU A 107 28.09 11.06 24.57
N ILE A 108 26.97 11.41 25.21
CA ILE A 108 26.78 11.23 26.65
C ILE A 108 26.88 9.75 27.03
N LEU A 109 26.24 8.86 26.27
CA LEU A 109 26.21 7.42 26.51
C LEU A 109 27.50 6.70 26.11
N ALA A 110 28.22 7.20 25.10
CA ALA A 110 29.47 6.62 24.57
C ALA A 110 30.57 6.48 25.64
N LYS A 111 30.46 7.24 26.74
CA LYS A 111 31.39 7.17 27.88
C LYS A 111 31.41 5.81 28.59
N PHE A 112 30.37 4.99 28.46
CA PHE A 112 30.30 3.67 29.10
C PHE A 112 29.48 2.62 28.32
N SER A 113 28.85 3.00 27.21
CA SER A 113 28.08 2.09 26.35
C SER A 113 28.58 2.22 24.91
N LYS A 114 28.73 1.08 24.22
CA LYS A 114 28.99 1.05 22.77
C LYS A 114 27.69 0.96 21.95
N THR A 115 26.55 0.96 22.62
CA THR A 115 25.23 0.80 21.99
C THR A 115 24.93 2.03 21.15
N LYS A 116 24.64 1.82 19.85
CA LYS A 116 24.13 2.87 18.97
C LYS A 116 22.61 2.91 19.09
N LEU A 117 22.04 4.09 19.28
CA LEU A 117 20.59 4.25 19.42
C LEU A 117 19.90 4.60 18.09
N SER A 118 20.59 5.24 17.16
CA SER A 118 20.02 5.65 15.87
C SER A 118 21.02 5.46 14.74
N ALA A 119 20.55 5.56 13.50
CA ALA A 119 21.42 5.81 12.36
C ALA A 119 22.17 7.14 12.55
N ARG A 120 23.39 7.21 12.02
CA ARG A 120 24.16 8.46 11.98
C ARG A 120 23.50 9.42 11.00
N CYS A 121 23.32 10.66 11.41
CA CYS A 121 22.96 11.75 10.51
C CYS A 121 24.21 12.28 9.81
N LEU A 122 24.17 12.31 8.48
CA LEU A 122 25.26 12.81 7.64
C LEU A 122 25.06 14.28 7.28
N TYR A 123 23.82 14.64 6.96
CA TYR A 123 23.50 15.97 6.47
C TYR A 123 22.03 16.29 6.67
N VAL A 124 21.72 17.55 6.98
CA VAL A 124 20.37 18.11 7.04
C VAL A 124 20.29 19.36 6.19
N GLN A 125 19.18 19.48 5.45
CA GLN A 125 18.77 20.65 4.71
C GLN A 125 17.44 21.17 5.27
N TYR A 126 17.45 22.40 5.80
CA TYR A 126 16.23 23.03 6.34
C TYR A 126 15.43 23.77 5.26
N GLU A 127 16.10 24.39 4.29
CA GLU A 127 15.44 25.07 3.17
C GLU A 127 14.88 24.07 2.16
N LYS A 128 13.90 24.48 1.35
CA LYS A 128 13.32 23.59 0.34
C LYS A 128 14.35 23.21 -0.74
N PRO A 129 14.40 21.94 -1.17
CA PRO A 129 13.64 20.81 -0.63
C PRO A 129 14.19 20.37 0.73
N THR A 130 13.34 20.32 1.76
CA THR A 130 13.76 20.02 3.14
C THR A 130 13.98 18.51 3.31
N HIS A 131 15.17 18.08 3.76
CA HIS A 131 15.52 16.67 3.82
C HIS A 131 16.69 16.34 4.77
N VAL A 132 16.89 15.05 5.04
CA VAL A 132 18.00 14.51 5.85
C VAL A 132 18.64 13.27 5.20
N PHE A 133 19.97 13.19 5.24
CA PHE A 133 20.75 12.01 4.86
C PHE A 133 21.21 11.25 6.10
N LEU A 134 21.02 9.94 6.09
CA LEU A 134 21.34 9.00 7.15
C LEU A 134 22.19 7.84 6.61
N ASP A 135 22.98 7.21 7.47
CA ASP A 135 23.59 5.90 7.14
C ASP A 135 22.47 4.86 6.89
N ASP A 136 22.61 4.04 5.85
CA ASP A 136 21.74 2.87 5.65
C ASP A 136 22.13 1.73 6.60
N LEU A 137 21.18 1.27 7.41
CA LEU A 137 21.41 0.22 8.40
C LEU A 137 21.32 -1.20 7.80
N ALA A 138 20.74 -1.34 6.60
CA ALA A 138 20.55 -2.65 5.97
C ALA A 138 21.89 -3.38 5.68
N PRO A 139 22.93 -2.73 5.11
CA PRO A 139 24.25 -3.36 4.95
C PRO A 139 24.90 -3.80 6.27
N ALA A 140 24.55 -3.16 7.39
CA ALA A 140 25.01 -3.56 8.71
C ALA A 140 24.24 -4.76 9.30
N GLY A 141 23.32 -5.37 8.54
CA GLY A 141 22.55 -6.55 8.93
C GLY A 141 21.34 -6.24 9.81
N PHE A 142 20.95 -4.97 9.93
CA PHE A 142 19.73 -4.59 10.64
C PHE A 142 18.51 -4.77 9.74
N ARG A 143 17.44 -5.34 10.28
CA ARG A 143 16.14 -5.51 9.61
C ARG A 143 14.99 -5.35 10.61
N MET A 144 13.81 -5.02 10.12
CA MET A 144 12.59 -4.98 10.93
C MET A 144 12.17 -6.39 11.34
N ALA A 145 11.58 -6.53 12.54
CA ALA A 145 10.91 -7.77 12.93
C ALA A 145 9.54 -7.91 12.23
N VAL A 146 9.03 -9.14 12.13
CA VAL A 146 7.72 -9.39 11.51
C VAL A 146 6.60 -8.92 12.45
N ARG A 147 6.04 -7.75 12.16
CA ARG A 147 5.06 -7.08 13.04
C ARG A 147 3.81 -7.90 13.35
N GLN A 148 3.35 -8.76 12.43
CA GLN A 148 2.15 -9.59 12.62
C GLN A 148 2.35 -10.73 13.64
N GLU A 149 3.59 -11.16 13.86
CA GLU A 149 3.93 -12.23 14.82
C GLU A 149 4.01 -11.67 16.26
N GLY A 150 4.29 -10.36 16.36
CA GLY A 150 4.65 -9.71 17.62
C GLY A 150 6.06 -10.11 18.07
N LEU A 151 6.66 -9.29 18.90
CA LEU A 151 8.00 -9.53 19.43
C LEU A 151 7.98 -10.68 20.45
N ASP A 152 8.95 -11.58 20.33
CA ASP A 152 9.26 -12.56 21.37
C ASP A 152 9.96 -11.90 22.57
N MET A 153 10.27 -12.71 23.58
CA MET A 153 10.87 -12.25 24.82
C MET A 153 12.27 -11.62 24.62
N ASP A 154 13.13 -12.22 23.78
CA ASP A 154 14.49 -11.73 23.58
C ASP A 154 14.48 -10.35 22.89
N HIS A 155 13.61 -10.18 21.89
CA HIS A 155 13.42 -8.89 21.22
C HIS A 155 12.88 -7.84 22.19
N CYS A 156 11.87 -8.19 22.98
CA CYS A 156 11.26 -7.28 23.94
C CYS A 156 12.24 -6.79 25.01
N LEU A 157 13.06 -7.70 25.57
CA LEU A 157 14.08 -7.36 26.55
C LEU A 157 15.14 -6.42 25.95
N LEU A 158 15.60 -6.70 24.72
CA LEU A 158 16.59 -5.87 24.06
C LEU A 158 16.06 -4.46 23.73
N ALA A 159 14.83 -4.37 23.22
CA ALA A 159 14.17 -3.10 22.91
C ALA A 159 13.98 -2.23 24.17
N LEU A 160 13.46 -2.81 25.26
CA LEU A 160 13.23 -2.09 26.52
C LEU A 160 14.52 -1.71 27.24
N ARG A 161 15.58 -2.51 27.12
CA ARG A 161 16.91 -2.13 27.60
C ARG A 161 17.42 -0.88 26.88
N ASN A 162 17.29 -0.84 25.55
CA ASN A 162 17.72 0.33 24.77
C ASN A 162 16.81 1.54 24.99
N LEU A 163 15.52 1.35 25.29
CA LEU A 163 14.61 2.44 25.70
C LEU A 163 15.03 3.05 27.05
N GLY A 164 15.40 2.21 28.02
CA GLY A 164 15.94 2.68 29.30
C GLY A 164 17.23 3.49 29.14
N LEU A 165 18.11 3.07 28.23
CA LEU A 165 19.32 3.81 27.86
C LEU A 165 19.00 5.17 27.23
N PHE A 166 18.08 5.20 26.26
CA PHE A 166 17.66 6.43 25.58
C PHE A 166 17.02 7.43 26.56
N HIS A 167 16.07 6.97 27.39
CA HIS A 167 15.40 7.80 28.39
C HIS A 167 16.38 8.36 29.43
N ALA A 168 17.29 7.54 29.96
CA ALA A 168 18.32 8.01 30.89
C ALA A 168 19.25 9.04 30.25
N GLY A 169 19.67 8.80 29.00
CA GLY A 169 20.49 9.72 28.22
C GLY A 169 19.79 11.07 28.00
N SER A 170 18.48 11.05 27.75
CA SER A 170 17.68 12.27 27.59
C SER A 170 17.59 13.10 28.88
N VAL A 171 17.49 12.46 30.04
CA VAL A 171 17.49 13.15 31.35
C VAL A 171 18.84 13.82 31.58
N ALA A 172 19.94 13.09 31.40
CA ALA A 172 21.28 13.65 31.53
C ALA A 172 21.52 14.81 30.55
N PHE A 173 20.99 14.71 29.33
CA PHE A 173 21.07 15.77 28.34
C PHE A 173 20.27 17.02 28.76
N GLY A 174 19.03 16.85 29.22
CA GLY A 174 18.20 17.94 29.72
C GLY A 174 18.75 18.62 30.98
N GLU A 175 19.50 17.91 31.81
CA GLU A 175 20.20 18.49 32.95
C GLU A 175 21.43 19.32 32.58
N GLN A 176 22.08 18.98 31.45
CA GLN A 176 23.22 19.74 30.91
C GLN A 176 22.74 20.99 30.16
N ASP A 177 21.62 20.87 29.42
CA ASP A 177 20.99 21.98 28.71
C ASP A 177 19.45 21.92 28.86
N PRO A 178 18.90 22.61 29.87
CA PRO A 178 17.45 22.65 30.10
C PRO A 178 16.65 23.27 28.94
N THR A 179 17.30 24.06 28.08
CA THR A 179 16.66 24.69 26.91
C THR A 179 16.66 23.79 25.68
N ALA A 180 17.58 22.82 25.61
CA ALA A 180 17.69 21.91 24.47
C ALA A 180 16.41 21.12 24.21
N LEU A 181 15.71 20.72 25.27
CA LEU A 181 14.47 19.94 25.16
C LEU A 181 13.22 20.81 24.96
N ALA A 182 13.34 22.14 25.04
CA ALA A 182 12.19 23.05 24.99
C ALA A 182 11.47 23.05 23.64
N ARG A 183 12.10 22.56 22.57
CA ARG A 183 11.48 22.43 21.23
C ARG A 183 10.56 21.21 21.10
N TYR A 184 10.72 20.20 21.95
CA TYR A 184 9.98 18.93 21.90
C TYR A 184 8.71 19.00 22.74
N LYS A 185 7.76 19.87 22.35
CA LYS A 185 6.57 20.21 23.17
C LYS A 185 5.34 19.35 22.90
N ARG A 186 5.21 18.80 21.69
CA ARG A 186 3.95 18.22 21.20
C ARG A 186 4.19 16.79 20.72
N GLY A 187 3.53 15.84 21.39
CA GLY A 187 3.39 14.48 20.90
C GLY A 187 2.11 14.29 20.08
N MET A 188 1.82 13.04 19.74
CA MET A 188 0.63 12.64 18.98
C MET A 188 -0.69 12.99 19.68
N LEU A 189 -0.72 12.91 21.02
CA LEU A 189 -1.88 13.24 21.85
C LEU A 189 -1.68 14.59 22.55
N HIS A 190 -1.80 15.68 21.79
CA HIS A 190 -1.68 17.04 22.31
C HIS A 190 -2.86 17.91 21.88
N LYS A 191 -3.39 18.71 22.81
CA LYS A 191 -4.60 19.53 22.59
C LYS A 191 -4.49 20.56 21.47
N ASP A 192 -3.26 21.00 21.17
CA ASP A 192 -2.98 21.99 20.11
C ASP A 192 -2.79 21.35 18.72
N ASN A 193 -2.91 20.03 18.58
CA ASN A 193 -2.84 19.39 17.26
C ASN A 193 -4.10 19.72 16.43
N PRO A 194 -4.04 19.63 15.08
CA PRO A 194 -5.17 19.94 14.21
C PRO A 194 -6.42 19.13 14.57
N ALA A 195 -7.61 19.71 14.36
CA ALA A 195 -8.90 19.10 14.72
C ALA A 195 -9.16 17.78 13.97
N GLU A 196 -8.56 17.65 12.79
CA GLU A 196 -8.52 16.44 11.97
C GLU A 196 -7.90 15.26 12.74
N THR A 197 -6.90 15.54 13.59
CA THR A 197 -6.27 14.53 14.47
C THR A 197 -7.26 14.01 15.49
N SER A 198 -8.00 14.89 16.18
CA SER A 198 -9.04 14.47 17.14
C SER A 198 -10.11 13.62 16.45
N THR A 199 -10.57 14.09 15.29
CA THR A 199 -11.58 13.39 14.47
C THR A 199 -11.11 11.98 14.09
N ALA A 200 -9.84 11.83 13.71
CA ALA A 200 -9.25 10.56 13.32
C ALA A 200 -9.27 9.51 14.46
N PHE A 201 -8.80 9.89 15.65
CA PHE A 201 -8.77 8.99 16.82
C PHE A 201 -10.17 8.59 17.28
N ASN A 202 -11.08 9.57 17.34
CA ASN A 202 -12.46 9.36 17.73
C ASN A 202 -13.20 8.44 16.74
N THR A 203 -12.97 8.61 15.43
CA THR A 203 -13.53 7.74 14.39
C THR A 203 -12.99 6.32 14.46
N CYS A 204 -11.70 6.14 14.74
CA CYS A 204 -11.11 4.80 14.94
C CYS A 204 -11.77 4.07 16.13
N MET A 205 -11.94 4.76 17.27
CA MET A 205 -12.62 4.18 18.43
C MET A 205 -14.08 3.82 18.13
N LYS A 206 -14.80 4.67 17.39
CA LYS A 206 -16.17 4.40 16.97
C LYS A 206 -16.25 3.14 16.10
N SER A 207 -15.33 3.00 15.15
CA SER A 207 -15.25 1.83 14.27
C SER A 207 -14.99 0.54 15.06
N LEU A 208 -14.10 0.59 16.07
CA LEU A 208 -13.89 -0.52 17.00
C LEU A 208 -15.17 -0.84 17.78
N ALA A 209 -15.89 0.16 18.27
CA ALA A 209 -17.14 -0.04 19.01
C ALA A 209 -18.21 -0.74 18.16
N GLU A 210 -18.39 -0.28 16.92
CA GLU A 210 -19.35 -0.86 15.97
C GLU A 210 -18.99 -2.29 15.55
N GLU A 211 -17.71 -2.58 15.36
CA GLU A 211 -17.25 -3.92 14.99
C GLU A 211 -17.28 -4.88 16.19
N SER A 212 -16.82 -4.44 17.37
CA SER A 212 -16.81 -5.26 18.59
C SER A 212 -18.22 -5.58 19.10
N ALA A 213 -19.23 -4.77 18.77
CA ALA A 213 -20.64 -5.09 19.01
C ALA A 213 -21.11 -6.39 18.32
N LYS A 214 -20.38 -6.86 17.29
CA LYS A 214 -20.66 -8.09 16.55
C LYS A 214 -19.92 -9.31 17.12
N TRP A 215 -19.08 -9.15 18.15
CA TRP A 215 -18.27 -10.24 18.72
C TRP A 215 -19.04 -10.94 19.84
N PRO A 216 -19.59 -12.16 19.63
CA PRO A 216 -20.40 -12.87 20.61
C PRO A 216 -19.66 -13.22 21.92
N GLU A 217 -18.32 -13.25 21.89
CA GLU A 217 -17.48 -13.50 23.07
C GLU A 217 -17.32 -12.30 24.00
N LEU A 218 -17.71 -11.09 23.58
CA LEU A 218 -17.65 -9.89 24.42
C LEU A 218 -18.97 -9.65 25.15
N ASN A 219 -18.88 -9.15 26.39
CA ASN A 219 -20.05 -8.66 27.10
C ASN A 219 -20.59 -7.40 26.38
N PRO A 220 -21.90 -7.32 26.03
CA PRO A 220 -22.47 -6.17 25.31
C PRO A 220 -22.22 -4.80 25.96
N ARG A 221 -21.97 -4.74 27.27
CA ARG A 221 -21.62 -3.48 27.96
C ARG A 221 -20.31 -2.85 27.44
N ILE A 222 -19.38 -3.66 26.95
CA ILE A 222 -18.06 -3.22 26.47
C ILE A 222 -18.21 -2.38 25.20
N PRO A 223 -18.81 -2.87 24.09
CA PRO A 223 -19.03 -2.07 22.89
C PRO A 223 -19.91 -0.84 23.16
N GLU A 224 -20.88 -0.92 24.07
CA GLU A 224 -21.67 0.25 24.50
C GLU A 224 -20.80 1.35 25.15
N LYS A 225 -19.85 0.96 26.02
CA LYS A 225 -18.90 1.89 26.63
C LYS A 225 -17.93 2.45 25.60
N LEU A 226 -17.40 1.61 24.69
CA LEU A 226 -16.52 2.05 23.60
C LEU A 226 -17.21 3.06 22.69
N LEU A 227 -18.49 2.85 22.38
CA LEU A 227 -19.26 3.75 21.54
C LEU A 227 -19.40 5.13 22.20
N LYS A 228 -19.74 5.18 23.49
CA LYS A 228 -19.76 6.44 24.24
C LYS A 228 -18.36 7.08 24.30
N LEU A 229 -17.32 6.27 24.47
CA LEU A 229 -15.94 6.73 24.61
C LEU A 229 -15.42 7.34 23.30
N SER A 230 -15.96 6.90 22.16
CA SER A 230 -15.55 7.39 20.85
C SER A 230 -15.71 8.90 20.67
N GLU A 231 -16.60 9.56 21.41
CA GLU A 231 -16.76 11.03 21.37
C GLU A 231 -15.66 11.79 22.10
N TYR A 232 -14.90 11.12 22.98
CA TYR A 232 -13.94 11.74 23.90
C TYR A 232 -12.56 11.06 23.89
N THR A 233 -12.28 10.21 22.89
CA THR A 233 -11.09 9.36 22.89
C THR A 233 -9.83 10.20 22.83
N TYR A 234 -9.80 11.21 21.96
CA TYR A 234 -8.65 12.09 21.81
C TYR A 234 -8.40 12.96 23.04
N GLU A 235 -9.47 13.51 23.62
CA GLU A 235 -9.43 14.38 24.80
C GLU A 235 -8.90 13.62 26.02
N LYS A 236 -9.40 12.39 26.24
CA LYS A 236 -8.93 11.51 27.31
C LYS A 236 -7.49 11.05 27.08
N GLY A 237 -7.08 10.90 25.82
CA GLY A 237 -5.67 10.71 25.43
C GLY A 237 -4.80 11.91 25.80
N CYS A 238 -5.23 13.12 25.47
CA CYS A 238 -4.53 14.35 25.82
C CYS A 238 -4.44 14.56 27.34
N GLU A 239 -5.46 14.16 28.09
CA GLU A 239 -5.42 14.16 29.56
C GLU A 239 -4.37 13.18 30.10
N ALA A 240 -4.28 11.98 29.52
CA ALA A 240 -3.27 10.99 29.90
C ALA A 240 -1.83 11.44 29.55
N ALA A 241 -1.66 12.19 28.46
CA ALA A 241 -0.39 12.79 28.03
C ALA A 241 0.01 14.04 28.81
N LEU A 242 -0.86 14.55 29.69
CA LEU A 242 -0.57 15.77 30.44
C LEU A 242 0.62 15.56 31.39
N VAL A 243 1.65 16.38 31.20
CA VAL A 243 2.80 16.49 32.09
C VAL A 243 2.46 17.46 33.23
N ARG A 244 2.64 17.02 34.47
CA ARG A 244 2.47 17.81 35.70
C ARG A 244 3.84 18.20 36.25
N GLU A 245 3.88 19.23 37.12
CA GLU A 245 5.14 19.80 37.63
C GLU A 245 6.04 18.76 38.32
N ASP A 246 5.47 17.81 39.05
CA ASP A 246 6.21 16.77 39.78
C ASP A 246 6.41 15.46 38.99
N ASP A 247 6.05 15.42 37.71
CA ASP A 247 6.21 14.20 36.91
C ASP A 247 7.69 13.96 36.56
N PHE A 248 8.13 12.70 36.70
CA PHE A 248 9.36 12.25 36.09
C PHE A 248 9.20 12.27 34.57
N THR A 249 10.02 13.08 33.89
CA THR A 249 9.92 13.33 32.45
C THR A 249 11.19 12.93 31.73
N VAL A 250 11.00 12.43 30.51
CA VAL A 250 12.05 12.02 29.59
C VAL A 250 11.74 12.61 28.22
N LEU A 251 12.70 12.53 27.30
CA LEU A 251 12.38 12.67 25.88
C LEU A 251 11.84 11.31 25.41
N ASN A 252 10.55 11.24 25.13
CA ASN A 252 9.93 10.06 24.55
C ASN A 252 10.31 9.97 23.07
N HIS A 253 10.44 8.74 22.57
CA HIS A 253 10.42 8.46 21.15
C HIS A 253 9.07 8.90 20.56
N GLY A 254 7.98 8.60 21.27
CA GLY A 254 6.60 8.98 20.96
C GLY A 254 5.87 7.97 20.09
N ASP A 255 6.60 7.22 19.26
CA ASP A 255 6.08 6.13 18.40
C ASP A 255 6.87 4.83 18.61
N PHE A 256 6.99 4.35 19.86
CA PHE A 256 7.86 3.20 20.18
C PHE A 256 7.17 1.85 19.95
N TRP A 257 7.11 1.43 18.68
CA TRP A 257 6.49 0.16 18.23
C TRP A 257 7.39 -0.62 17.27
N VAL A 258 7.05 -1.89 17.01
CA VAL A 258 7.84 -2.84 16.21
C VAL A 258 8.28 -2.35 14.82
N ASN A 259 7.52 -1.46 14.16
CA ASN A 259 7.91 -0.92 12.84
C ASN A 259 8.97 0.18 12.91
N ASN A 260 9.25 0.71 14.11
CA ASN A 260 10.30 1.70 14.36
C ASN A 260 11.51 1.08 15.08
N MET A 261 11.62 -0.25 15.04
CA MET A 261 12.67 -1.03 15.70
C MET A 261 13.37 -1.93 14.68
N MET A 262 14.65 -1.64 14.40
CA MET A 262 15.48 -2.53 13.59
C MET A 262 16.35 -3.40 14.48
N PHE A 263 16.40 -4.69 14.18
CA PHE A 263 17.18 -5.69 14.91
C PHE A 263 18.25 -6.32 14.04
N ARG A 264 19.37 -6.69 14.66
CA ARG A 264 20.43 -7.50 14.06
C ARG A 264 20.55 -8.82 14.79
N TYR A 265 20.85 -9.88 14.06
CA TYR A 265 20.74 -11.26 14.55
C TYR A 265 22.08 -11.99 14.52
N ASP A 266 22.27 -12.92 15.46
CA ASP A 266 23.39 -13.86 15.42
C ASP A 266 23.15 -14.99 14.39
N GLU A 267 24.13 -15.89 14.24
CA GLU A 267 24.03 -17.07 13.38
C GLU A 267 22.85 -17.99 13.73
N ARG A 268 22.31 -17.90 14.95
CA ARG A 268 21.16 -18.70 15.44
C ARG A 268 19.83 -17.96 15.35
N GLN A 269 19.78 -16.81 14.67
CA GLN A 269 18.60 -15.95 14.56
C GLN A 269 18.12 -15.35 15.90
N LYS A 270 19.00 -15.22 16.90
CA LYS A 270 18.68 -14.50 18.16
C LYS A 270 19.01 -13.01 18.00
N PRO A 271 18.14 -12.07 18.43
CA PRO A 271 18.43 -10.65 18.35
C PRO A 271 19.61 -10.28 19.25
N MET A 272 20.64 -9.67 18.66
CA MET A 272 21.86 -9.21 19.34
C MET A 272 21.91 -7.70 19.53
N ASP A 273 21.29 -6.95 18.62
CA ASP A 273 21.37 -5.49 18.59
C ASP A 273 20.04 -4.87 18.16
N HIS A 274 19.78 -3.64 18.61
CA HIS A 274 18.53 -2.91 18.39
C HIS A 274 18.79 -1.43 18.17
N ILE A 275 18.26 -0.88 17.07
CA ILE A 275 18.32 0.54 16.73
C ILE A 275 16.91 1.10 16.52
N PHE A 276 16.69 2.31 17.05
CA PHE A 276 15.48 3.10 16.84
C PHE A 276 15.52 3.80 15.48
N VAL A 277 14.36 3.91 14.83
CA VAL A 277 14.18 4.75 13.64
C VAL A 277 12.89 5.56 13.76
N ASP A 278 12.80 6.66 13.02
CA ASP A 278 11.61 7.53 12.92
C ASP A 278 11.24 8.27 14.23
N PHE A 279 11.88 9.41 14.44
CA PHE A 279 11.73 10.26 15.64
C PHE A 279 10.76 11.44 15.44
N GLN A 280 9.85 11.35 14.48
CA GLN A 280 9.00 12.47 14.03
C GLN A 280 8.05 13.06 15.07
N ILE A 281 7.65 12.26 16.08
CA ILE A 281 6.75 12.69 17.16
C ILE A 281 7.42 12.69 18.54
N SER A 282 8.75 12.76 18.58
CA SER A 282 9.50 12.86 19.84
C SER A 282 9.13 14.13 20.60
N HIS A 283 8.80 13.95 21.87
CA HIS A 283 8.30 15.02 22.75
C HIS A 283 8.76 14.75 24.18
N ARG A 284 8.84 15.82 24.97
CA ARG A 284 9.10 15.70 26.41
C ARG A 284 7.81 15.28 27.11
N GLY A 285 7.83 14.12 27.75
CA GLY A 285 6.66 13.52 28.35
C GLY A 285 7.02 12.53 29.45
N SER A 286 6.04 11.75 29.90
CA SER A 286 6.26 10.67 30.86
C SER A 286 6.83 9.44 30.14
N PRO A 287 7.78 8.68 30.73
CA PRO A 287 8.25 7.43 30.12
C PRO A 287 7.14 6.38 30.00
N ALA A 288 6.02 6.57 30.71
CA ALA A 288 4.85 5.72 30.60
C ALA A 288 4.25 5.73 29.18
N GLU A 289 4.43 6.80 28.42
CA GLU A 289 3.85 6.94 27.08
C GLU A 289 4.47 5.91 26.13
N ASP A 290 5.81 5.87 26.00
CA ASP A 290 6.49 4.87 25.17
C ASP A 290 6.29 3.44 25.69
N LEU A 291 6.26 3.24 27.02
CA LEU A 291 6.07 1.91 27.61
C LEU A 291 4.66 1.35 27.35
N LEU A 292 3.62 2.15 27.55
CA LEU A 292 2.23 1.72 27.31
C LEU A 292 1.98 1.57 25.81
N TYR A 293 2.56 2.43 24.98
CA TYR A 293 2.50 2.29 23.53
C TYR A 293 3.13 0.98 23.06
N PHE A 294 4.34 0.66 23.56
CA PHE A 294 5.01 -0.60 23.28
C PHE A 294 4.18 -1.80 23.72
N LEU A 295 3.74 -1.83 24.99
CA LEU A 295 2.98 -2.95 25.55
C LEU A 295 1.65 -3.21 24.83
N GLY A 296 0.99 -2.16 24.36
CA GLY A 296 -0.26 -2.26 23.61
C GLY A 296 -0.11 -2.74 22.16
N THR A 297 1.09 -2.64 21.57
CA THR A 297 1.29 -2.85 20.13
C THR A 297 2.24 -3.98 19.76
N SER A 298 3.35 -4.13 20.48
CA SER A 298 4.54 -4.80 19.92
C SER A 298 4.80 -6.21 20.42
N PRO A 299 4.67 -6.56 21.72
CA PRO A 299 4.86 -7.94 22.17
C PRO A 299 3.85 -8.90 21.54
N SER A 300 4.27 -10.14 21.32
CA SER A 300 3.35 -11.24 21.00
C SER A 300 2.28 -11.41 22.10
N ASP A 301 1.13 -11.99 21.72
CA ASP A 301 -0.05 -12.15 22.58
C ASP A 301 0.30 -12.80 23.94
N ASP A 302 1.06 -13.90 23.93
CA ASP A 302 1.47 -14.61 25.15
C ASP A 302 2.38 -13.77 26.05
N ILE A 303 3.40 -13.12 25.47
CA ILE A 303 4.35 -12.29 26.21
C ILE A 303 3.66 -11.07 26.84
N ARG A 304 2.72 -10.45 26.12
CA ARG A 304 1.93 -9.31 26.62
C ARG A 304 1.18 -9.65 27.90
N HIS A 305 0.65 -10.85 28.00
CA HIS A 305 -0.12 -11.32 29.14
C HIS A 305 0.75 -11.88 30.28
N GLN A 306 1.80 -12.63 29.97
CA GLN A 306 2.52 -13.43 30.96
C GLN A 306 3.78 -12.75 31.51
N ASN A 307 4.37 -11.79 30.78
CA ASN A 307 5.72 -11.28 31.08
C ASN A 307 5.79 -9.78 31.35
N ARG A 308 4.65 -9.09 31.48
CA ARG A 308 4.58 -7.62 31.65
C ARG A 308 5.49 -7.10 32.76
N GLU A 309 5.49 -7.73 33.93
CA GLU A 309 6.35 -7.30 35.05
C GLU A 309 7.83 -7.44 34.71
N GLN A 310 8.24 -8.57 34.11
CA GLN A 310 9.63 -8.82 33.72
C GLN A 310 10.12 -7.79 32.70
N LEU A 311 9.28 -7.46 31.71
CA LEU A 311 9.57 -6.42 30.72
C LEU A 311 9.77 -5.04 31.38
N LEU A 312 8.87 -4.65 32.28
CA LEU A 312 8.98 -3.38 33.01
C LEU A 312 10.22 -3.34 33.92
N ARG A 313 10.60 -4.48 34.52
CA ARG A 313 11.81 -4.59 35.34
C ARG A 313 13.08 -4.43 34.50
N GLU A 314 13.11 -4.99 33.29
CA GLU A 314 14.24 -4.80 32.38
C GLU A 314 14.43 -3.31 32.02
N TYR A 315 13.33 -2.64 31.63
CA TYR A 315 13.35 -1.20 31.38
C TYR A 315 13.84 -0.41 32.59
N HIS A 316 13.24 -0.64 33.76
CA HIS A 316 13.55 0.09 35.00
C HIS A 316 15.01 -0.10 35.42
N THR A 317 15.52 -1.33 35.33
CA THR A 317 16.92 -1.66 35.61
C THR A 317 17.87 -0.92 34.67
N SER A 318 17.55 -0.90 33.37
CA SER A 318 18.34 -0.17 32.38
C SER A 318 18.33 1.34 32.64
N LEU A 319 17.16 1.93 32.87
CA LEU A 319 17.01 3.35 33.21
C LEU A 319 17.82 3.72 34.46
N ALA A 320 17.60 3.01 35.58
CA ALA A 320 18.23 3.30 36.86
C ALA A 320 19.75 3.15 36.81
N SER A 321 20.25 2.05 36.24
CA SER A 321 21.68 1.81 36.13
C SER A 321 22.37 2.84 35.23
N THR A 322 21.70 3.26 34.16
CA THR A 322 22.23 4.26 33.22
C THR A 322 22.24 5.65 33.84
N MET A 323 21.15 6.09 34.48
CA MET A 323 21.10 7.38 35.19
C MET A 323 22.15 7.46 36.31
N THR A 324 22.35 6.35 37.04
CA THR A 324 23.39 6.25 38.08
C THR A 324 24.79 6.42 37.48
N LYS A 325 25.09 5.73 36.38
CA LYS A 325 26.39 5.87 35.67
C LYS A 325 26.61 7.29 35.14
N LEU A 326 25.54 7.92 34.68
CA LEU A 326 25.54 9.31 34.18
C LEU A 326 25.58 10.36 35.29
N LYS A 327 25.38 9.95 36.55
CA LYS A 327 25.29 10.86 37.71
C LYS A 327 24.20 11.92 37.54
N CYS A 328 23.04 11.52 37.02
CA CYS A 328 21.89 12.41 36.91
C CYS A 328 21.50 12.98 38.28
N LYS A 329 21.12 14.26 38.31
CA LYS A 329 20.58 14.96 39.50
C LYS A 329 19.14 14.56 39.77
N THR A 330 18.39 14.28 38.71
CA THR A 330 17.02 13.78 38.77
C THR A 330 17.02 12.39 39.36
N GLU A 331 16.24 12.18 40.41
CA GLU A 331 16.10 10.86 41.02
C GLU A 331 15.35 9.92 40.08
N VAL A 332 15.85 8.69 39.94
CA VAL A 332 15.14 7.65 39.21
C VAL A 332 13.89 7.24 40.01
N PRO A 333 12.70 7.14 39.38
CA PRO A 333 11.53 6.65 40.09
C PRO A 333 11.77 5.22 40.61
N SER A 334 11.24 4.90 41.79
CA SER A 334 11.19 3.51 42.25
C SER A 334 10.35 2.66 41.29
N PHE A 335 10.50 1.33 41.33
CA PHE A 335 9.70 0.46 40.47
C PHE A 335 8.19 0.63 40.75
N ASP A 336 7.80 0.79 42.03
CA ASP A 336 6.41 1.05 42.42
C ASP A 336 5.92 2.42 41.91
N ALA A 337 6.77 3.45 41.94
CA ALA A 337 6.44 4.76 41.39
C ALA A 337 6.27 4.70 39.86
N LEU A 338 7.10 3.92 39.15
CA LEU A 338 6.94 3.67 37.73
C LEU A 338 5.62 2.94 37.43
N GLN A 339 5.26 1.92 38.23
CA GLN A 339 3.97 1.23 38.09
C GLN A 339 2.79 2.18 38.32
N GLU A 340 2.90 3.10 39.27
CA GLU A 340 1.88 4.13 39.50
C GLU A 340 1.80 5.13 38.34
N LEU A 341 2.92 5.54 37.75
CA LEU A 341 2.94 6.37 36.54
C LEU A 341 2.23 5.69 35.37
N LEU A 342 2.48 4.39 35.17
CA LEU A 342 1.80 3.58 34.15
C LEU A 342 0.30 3.47 34.43
N ARG A 343 -0.10 3.25 35.68
CA ARG A 343 -1.52 3.16 36.09
C ARG A 343 -2.27 4.45 35.81
N LYS A 344 -1.71 5.61 36.20
CA LYS A 344 -2.31 6.93 35.97
C LYS A 344 -2.49 7.26 34.48
N ARG A 345 -1.71 6.62 33.61
CA ARG A 345 -1.68 6.89 32.16
C ARG A 345 -2.16 5.72 31.33
N ALA A 346 -2.73 4.68 31.94
CA ALA A 346 -3.09 3.42 31.29
C ALA A 346 -4.02 3.59 30.07
N PHE A 347 -4.72 4.72 29.94
CA PHE A 347 -5.51 5.05 28.76
C PHE A 347 -4.67 5.17 27.47
N PHE A 348 -3.36 5.47 27.57
CA PHE A 348 -2.45 5.40 26.42
C PHE A 348 -2.42 4.00 25.78
N GLU A 349 -2.44 2.95 26.61
CA GLU A 349 -2.46 1.57 26.12
C GLU A 349 -3.80 1.23 25.44
N VAL A 350 -4.90 1.81 25.93
CA VAL A 350 -6.21 1.71 25.28
C VAL A 350 -6.16 2.32 23.89
N ILE A 351 -5.59 3.52 23.76
CA ILE A 351 -5.43 4.19 22.47
C ILE A 351 -4.52 3.37 21.55
N ALA A 352 -3.34 2.95 22.02
CA ALA A 352 -2.39 2.18 21.22
C ALA A 352 -3.01 0.86 20.74
N SER A 353 -3.72 0.14 21.61
CA SER A 353 -4.39 -1.13 21.26
C SER A 353 -5.64 -0.95 20.38
N SER A 354 -6.29 0.22 20.44
CA SER A 354 -7.52 0.49 19.68
C SER A 354 -7.27 1.16 18.32
N VAL A 355 -6.19 1.93 18.19
CA VAL A 355 -5.92 2.75 17.00
C VAL A 355 -4.73 2.20 16.21
N VAL A 356 -3.67 1.76 16.89
CA VAL A 356 -2.38 1.40 16.24
C VAL A 356 -2.25 -0.10 16.04
N LEU A 357 -2.57 -0.90 17.07
CA LEU A 357 -2.53 -2.36 16.98
C LEU A 357 -3.32 -2.95 15.80
N PRO A 358 -4.50 -2.43 15.37
CA PRO A 358 -5.15 -2.92 14.16
C PRO A 358 -4.23 -2.86 12.93
N ILE A 359 -3.44 -1.78 12.80
CA ILE A 359 -2.48 -1.58 11.70
C ILE A 359 -1.30 -2.55 11.85
N VAL A 360 -0.84 -2.81 13.08
CA VAL A 360 0.24 -3.77 13.37
C VAL A 360 -0.12 -5.18 12.90
N VAL A 361 -1.30 -5.67 13.31
CA VAL A 361 -1.73 -7.05 13.06
C VAL A 361 -2.48 -7.21 11.74
N LEU A 362 -2.53 -6.15 10.92
CA LEU A 362 -3.12 -6.17 9.59
C LEU A 362 -2.38 -7.19 8.71
N GLU A 363 -3.15 -8.12 8.16
CA GLU A 363 -2.65 -9.18 7.27
C GLU A 363 -2.03 -8.55 6.00
N LYS A 364 -0.90 -9.12 5.56
CA LYS A 364 -0.22 -8.65 4.34
C LYS A 364 -1.17 -8.74 3.14
N GLY A 365 -1.28 -7.65 2.37
CA GLY A 365 -2.20 -7.54 1.23
C GLY A 365 -3.57 -6.93 1.55
N ASN A 366 -3.85 -6.61 2.82
CA ASN A 366 -4.95 -5.70 3.19
C ASN A 366 -4.34 -4.30 3.33
N ASN A 367 -4.76 -3.37 2.47
CA ASN A 367 -4.34 -1.97 2.57
C ASN A 367 -5.41 -1.17 3.30
N VAL A 368 -4.98 -0.54 4.39
CA VAL A 368 -5.79 0.45 5.08
C VAL A 368 -5.36 1.81 4.59
N ASP A 369 -6.25 2.48 3.86
CA ASP A 369 -6.01 3.83 3.37
C ASP A 369 -6.14 4.83 4.52
N ILE A 370 -5.03 5.09 5.21
CA ILE A 370 -4.96 6.00 6.36
C ILE A 370 -5.41 7.42 5.97
N SER A 371 -5.31 7.81 4.69
CA SER A 371 -5.79 9.11 4.21
C SER A 371 -7.31 9.28 4.30
N LYS A 372 -8.06 8.18 4.43
CA LYS A 372 -9.52 8.17 4.62
C LYS A 372 -9.95 8.28 6.08
N ILE A 373 -9.03 8.20 7.03
CA ILE A 373 -9.32 8.33 8.47
C ILE A 373 -9.79 9.75 8.81
N SER A 374 -9.32 10.75 8.06
CA SER A 374 -9.64 12.18 8.22
C SER A 374 -10.73 12.68 7.27
N GLY A 375 -11.47 11.79 6.61
CA GLY A 375 -12.56 12.15 5.70
C GLY A 375 -13.71 12.90 6.38
N ALA A 376 -14.21 13.96 5.73
CA ALA A 376 -15.25 14.85 6.26
C ALA A 376 -16.64 14.19 6.44
N ASP A 377 -16.82 12.93 6.00
CA ASP A 377 -18.06 12.16 6.10
C ASP A 377 -18.18 11.34 7.40
N GLY A 378 -17.11 11.27 8.22
CA GLY A 378 -17.10 10.56 9.50
C GLY A 378 -17.36 9.05 9.37
N LYS A 379 -17.16 8.49 8.17
CA LYS A 379 -17.39 7.07 7.85
C LYS A 379 -16.10 6.44 7.36
N TYR A 380 -15.38 5.84 8.30
CA TYR A 380 -14.18 5.09 8.00
C TYR A 380 -14.38 3.63 8.43
N ASP A 381 -14.47 2.73 7.45
CA ASP A 381 -14.53 1.29 7.72
C ASP A 381 -13.11 0.73 7.66
N ASN A 382 -12.48 0.54 8.83
CA ASN A 382 -11.16 -0.08 8.89
C ASN A 382 -11.29 -1.61 8.89
N PRO A 383 -10.93 -2.31 7.80
CA PRO A 383 -11.00 -3.77 7.75
C PRO A 383 -10.10 -4.44 8.80
N ALA A 384 -9.10 -3.73 9.34
CA ALA A 384 -8.22 -4.24 10.40
C ALA A 384 -8.97 -4.70 11.65
N TYR A 385 -10.08 -4.03 12.00
CA TYR A 385 -10.89 -4.40 13.17
C TYR A 385 -11.56 -5.77 13.00
N ARG A 386 -11.77 -6.24 11.76
CA ARG A 386 -12.34 -7.56 11.45
C ARG A 386 -11.30 -8.67 11.44
N GLY A 387 -10.01 -8.32 11.53
CA GLY A 387 -8.91 -9.28 11.50
C GLY A 387 -8.98 -10.27 12.66
N LYS A 388 -8.78 -11.56 12.36
CA LYS A 388 -8.86 -12.64 13.36
C LYS A 388 -7.82 -12.47 14.48
N ALA A 389 -6.61 -12.04 14.14
CA ALA A 389 -5.55 -11.77 15.11
C ALA A 389 -5.93 -10.61 16.05
N TYR A 390 -6.41 -9.50 15.47
CA TYR A 390 -6.87 -8.34 16.23
C TYR A 390 -8.00 -8.70 17.19
N ARG A 391 -9.06 -9.34 16.68
CA ARG A 391 -10.21 -9.78 17.47
C ARG A 391 -9.81 -10.73 18.60
N ARG A 392 -8.92 -11.70 18.33
CA ARG A 392 -8.42 -12.64 19.36
C ARG A 392 -7.76 -11.90 20.52
N ILE A 393 -6.89 -10.96 20.20
CA ILE A 393 -6.17 -10.15 21.19
C ILE A 393 -7.14 -9.24 21.96
N MET A 394 -7.95 -8.45 21.24
CA MET A 394 -8.84 -7.48 21.87
C MET A 394 -9.96 -8.11 22.68
N SER A 395 -10.42 -9.31 22.32
CA SER A 395 -11.41 -10.04 23.12
C SER A 395 -10.90 -10.44 24.51
N ARG A 396 -9.57 -10.51 24.70
CA ARG A 396 -8.95 -10.73 26.01
C ARG A 396 -8.63 -9.43 26.74
N ILE A 397 -8.21 -8.39 26.00
CA ILE A 397 -7.76 -7.12 26.57
C ILE A 397 -8.93 -6.20 26.95
N LEU A 398 -9.97 -6.09 26.13
CA LEU A 398 -11.10 -5.18 26.40
C LEU A 398 -11.81 -5.46 27.74
N PRO A 399 -12.06 -6.73 28.14
CA PRO A 399 -12.58 -7.02 29.48
C PRO A 399 -11.67 -6.54 30.62
N LEU A 400 -10.35 -6.59 30.42
CA LEU A 400 -9.39 -6.09 31.41
C LEU A 400 -9.49 -4.56 31.52
N TYR A 401 -9.51 -3.84 30.40
CA TYR A 401 -9.70 -2.39 30.38
C TYR A 401 -11.01 -1.95 31.03
N ASP A 402 -12.09 -2.70 30.78
CA ASP A 402 -13.38 -2.47 31.43
C ASP A 402 -13.30 -2.70 32.95
N SER A 403 -12.66 -3.78 33.40
CA SER A 403 -12.48 -4.06 34.84
C SER A 403 -11.63 -3.00 35.57
N MET A 404 -10.74 -2.33 34.84
CA MET A 404 -9.90 -1.24 35.34
C MET A 404 -10.62 0.13 35.30
N GLY A 405 -11.85 0.19 34.78
CA GLY A 405 -12.60 1.44 34.60
C GLY A 405 -12.06 2.34 33.47
N LEU A 406 -11.19 1.82 32.60
CA LEU A 406 -10.58 2.63 31.53
C LEU A 406 -11.56 2.95 30.40
N LEU A 407 -12.63 2.16 30.26
CA LEU A 407 -13.71 2.39 29.29
C LEU A 407 -14.82 3.29 29.83
N ASP A 408 -14.76 3.67 31.11
CA ASP A 408 -15.76 4.56 31.71
C ASP A 408 -15.53 6.02 31.34
N ILE A 409 -16.63 6.78 31.30
CA ILE A 409 -16.64 8.22 31.02
C ILE A 409 -17.29 8.91 32.19
N ASP A 410 -16.62 9.94 32.70
CA ASP A 410 -17.24 10.94 33.58
C ASP A 410 -17.40 12.25 32.79
N PRO A 411 -18.58 12.53 32.22
CA PRO A 411 -18.83 13.75 31.46
C PRO A 411 -18.58 15.03 32.27
N LYS A 412 -18.67 14.97 33.62
CA LYS A 412 -18.40 16.14 34.48
C LYS A 412 -16.90 16.40 34.66
N ALA A 413 -16.07 15.36 34.60
CA ALA A 413 -14.61 15.49 34.59
C ALA A 413 -14.12 16.09 33.26
N LEU A 414 -14.72 15.68 32.13
CA LEU A 414 -14.41 16.21 30.80
C LEU A 414 -14.94 17.65 30.59
N ALA A 415 -16.11 18.00 31.14
CA ALA A 415 -16.61 19.37 31.12
C ALA A 415 -15.68 20.36 31.86
N LYS A 416 -14.92 19.92 32.87
CA LYS A 416 -13.87 20.77 33.51
C LYS A 416 -12.67 21.03 32.59
N TYR A 417 -12.39 20.15 31.63
CA TYR A 417 -11.36 20.34 30.61
C TYR A 417 -11.82 21.40 29.58
N GLU A 418 -13.07 21.32 29.11
CA GLU A 418 -13.68 22.33 28.23
C GLU A 418 -13.84 23.70 28.92
N VAL A 419 -14.26 23.74 30.18
CA VAL A 419 -14.42 24.99 30.96
C VAL A 419 -13.06 25.57 31.38
N GLY A 420 -12.03 24.74 31.58
CA GLY A 420 -10.64 25.16 31.81
C GLY A 420 -9.97 25.80 30.60
N LEU A 421 -10.44 25.50 29.38
CA LEU A 421 -9.97 26.14 28.13
C LEU A 421 -10.49 27.57 27.94
N PHE A 422 -11.58 27.95 28.63
CA PHE A 422 -12.08 29.34 28.64
C PHE A 422 -11.52 30.20 29.76
N HIS A 423 -10.76 29.63 30.71
CA HIS A 423 -10.19 30.36 31.84
C HIS A 423 -8.70 30.03 32.05
N LYS A 424 -7.86 30.64 31.19
CA LYS A 424 -6.68 31.45 31.57
C LYS A 424 -5.76 31.60 30.36
N GLY A 425 -5.77 32.81 29.78
CA GLY A 425 -4.68 33.29 28.93
C GLY A 425 -5.03 33.43 27.45
N ARG A 426 -5.32 34.68 27.06
CA ARG A 426 -5.42 35.24 25.69
C ARG A 426 -6.77 35.05 24.97
N HIS A 427 -7.59 36.12 24.95
CA HIS A 427 -7.82 36.89 23.71
C HIS A 427 -8.67 38.16 23.94
N PRO A 428 -8.06 39.36 23.92
CA PRO A 428 -8.78 40.63 23.78
C PRO A 428 -9.50 40.80 22.42
N VAL A 429 -9.17 39.99 21.42
CA VAL A 429 -9.60 40.22 20.02
C VAL A 429 -11.04 39.79 19.74
N MET A 430 -11.61 38.85 20.49
CA MET A 430 -13.00 38.41 20.28
C MET A 430 -14.04 39.45 20.76
N ARG A 431 -13.69 40.28 21.76
CA ARG A 431 -14.52 41.42 22.20
C ARG A 431 -14.60 42.53 21.15
N THR A 432 -13.57 42.65 20.31
CA THR A 432 -13.42 43.71 19.30
C THR A 432 -14.12 43.38 17.98
N PHE A 433 -14.28 42.10 17.64
CA PHE A 433 -14.69 41.65 16.30
C PHE A 433 -16.17 41.90 15.96
N TYR A 434 -17.09 41.75 16.92
CA TYR A 434 -18.52 41.75 16.61
C TYR A 434 -19.19 43.14 16.65
N GLY A 435 -18.70 44.07 17.48
CA GLY A 435 -19.28 45.41 17.60
C GLY A 435 -18.83 46.39 16.50
N ILE A 436 -17.61 46.23 15.98
CA ILE A 436 -16.99 47.19 15.07
C ILE A 436 -17.42 46.95 13.60
N GLY A 437 -17.60 45.70 13.19
CA GLY A 437 -17.98 45.36 11.81
C GLY A 437 -19.36 45.89 11.40
N MET A 438 -20.34 45.85 12.31
CA MET A 438 -21.73 46.23 12.01
C MET A 438 -21.96 47.74 12.06
N LYS A 439 -21.29 48.46 12.98
CA LYS A 439 -21.34 49.94 13.02
C LYS A 439 -20.63 50.57 11.83
N ASN A 440 -19.53 49.99 11.36
CA ASN A 440 -18.82 50.49 10.17
C ASN A 440 -19.59 50.24 8.87
N LEU A 441 -20.37 49.15 8.79
CA LEU A 441 -21.27 48.89 7.66
C LEU A 441 -22.42 49.91 7.61
N ALA A 442 -23.05 50.22 8.74
CA ALA A 442 -24.13 51.22 8.80
C ALA A 442 -23.63 52.64 8.44
N ARG A 443 -22.43 53.01 8.88
CA ARG A 443 -21.80 54.31 8.59
C ARG A 443 -21.36 54.42 7.12
N ALA A 444 -20.75 53.36 6.58
CA ALA A 444 -20.36 53.30 5.16
C ALA A 444 -21.57 53.33 4.19
N ILE A 445 -22.75 52.91 4.64
CA ILE A 445 -24.01 53.03 3.88
C ILE A 445 -24.58 54.46 3.97
N ALA A 446 -24.44 55.14 5.11
CA ALA A 446 -24.92 56.51 5.29
C ALA A 446 -24.09 57.56 4.54
N ASP A 447 -22.78 57.32 4.37
CA ASP A 447 -21.84 58.27 3.76
C ASP A 447 -21.72 58.15 2.22
N CYS A 448 -22.54 57.32 1.57
CA CYS A 448 -22.45 57.02 0.15
C CYS A 448 -23.68 57.54 -0.64
N PRO A 449 -23.63 58.73 -1.27
CA PRO A 449 -24.78 59.34 -1.93
C PRO A 449 -25.29 58.60 -3.18
N GLU A 450 -24.52 57.62 -3.68
CA GLU A 450 -24.87 56.78 -4.85
C GLU A 450 -25.67 55.51 -4.49
N LEU A 451 -25.86 55.21 -3.20
CA LEU A 451 -26.60 54.04 -2.72
C LEU A 451 -27.98 54.47 -2.19
N THR A 452 -28.97 54.61 -3.06
CA THR A 452 -30.37 54.73 -2.62
C THR A 452 -30.92 53.35 -2.26
N MET A 453 -30.56 52.83 -1.09
CA MET A 453 -31.31 51.74 -0.47
C MET A 453 -32.64 52.29 0.07
N SER A 454 -33.71 51.51 -0.04
CA SER A 454 -35.01 51.84 0.55
C SER A 454 -34.83 52.14 2.05
N PRO A 455 -35.33 53.29 2.57
CA PRO A 455 -35.27 53.62 4.00
C PRO A 455 -35.78 52.50 4.91
N ARG A 456 -36.75 51.72 4.41
CA ARG A 456 -37.33 50.57 5.10
C ARG A 456 -36.33 49.44 5.38
N ILE A 457 -35.39 49.19 4.47
CA ILE A 457 -34.38 48.12 4.64
C ILE A 457 -33.31 48.58 5.63
N VAL A 458 -32.92 49.85 5.57
CA VAL A 458 -31.96 50.45 6.51
C VAL A 458 -32.51 50.44 7.93
N GLU A 459 -33.79 50.76 8.10
CA GLU A 459 -34.48 50.70 9.40
C GLU A 459 -34.50 49.28 9.98
N LYS A 460 -34.82 48.27 9.18
CA LYS A 460 -34.80 46.85 9.60
C LYS A 460 -33.39 46.39 10.02
N ILE A 461 -32.36 46.76 9.28
CA ILE A 461 -30.96 46.39 9.60
C ILE A 461 -30.52 47.02 10.92
N ASN A 462 -30.86 48.29 11.15
CA ASN A 462 -30.53 48.99 12.39
C ASN A 462 -31.26 48.38 13.60
N LYS A 463 -32.53 48.02 13.44
CA LYS A 463 -33.34 47.38 14.48
C LYS A 463 -32.82 45.98 14.83
N LEU A 464 -32.44 45.19 13.83
CA LEU A 464 -31.84 43.86 14.02
C LEU A 464 -30.48 43.95 14.72
N SER A 465 -29.66 44.93 14.33
CA SER A 465 -28.35 45.18 14.95
C SER A 465 -28.47 45.55 16.43
N LYS A 466 -29.51 46.31 16.79
CA LYS A 466 -29.80 46.66 18.18
C LYS A 466 -30.25 45.45 19.01
N VAL A 467 -31.14 44.61 18.47
CA VAL A 467 -31.59 43.38 19.16
C VAL A 467 -30.43 42.40 19.40
N VAL A 468 -29.52 42.27 18.44
CA VAL A 468 -28.32 41.43 18.59
C VAL A 468 -27.36 42.01 19.63
N TYR A 469 -27.20 43.33 19.66
CA TYR A 469 -26.38 44.04 20.64
C TYR A 469 -26.92 43.88 22.06
N ASP A 470 -28.21 44.17 22.28
CA ASP A 470 -28.84 44.12 23.60
C ASP A 470 -28.79 42.69 24.19
N LYS A 471 -29.03 41.66 23.35
CA LYS A 471 -28.91 40.25 23.77
C LYS A 471 -27.47 39.82 24.06
N ALA A 472 -26.49 40.37 23.35
CA ALA A 472 -25.09 40.12 23.63
C ALA A 472 -24.64 40.75 24.95
N CYS A 473 -25.18 41.93 25.30
CA CYS A 473 -24.94 42.58 26.59
C CYS A 473 -25.60 41.83 27.75
N GLU A 474 -26.85 41.38 27.61
CA GLU A 474 -27.55 40.55 28.62
C GLU A 474 -26.82 39.22 28.88
N ALA A 475 -26.40 38.52 27.83
CA ALA A 475 -25.73 37.21 27.97
C ALA A 475 -24.36 37.29 28.67
N ASN A 476 -23.74 38.47 28.72
CA ASN A 476 -22.38 38.65 29.21
C ASN A 476 -22.25 39.61 30.41
N SER A 477 -23.36 40.16 30.92
CA SER A 477 -23.39 41.07 32.08
C SER A 477 -22.41 42.26 31.98
N ILE A 478 -22.34 42.91 30.82
CA ILE A 478 -21.45 44.06 30.54
C ILE A 478 -22.27 45.35 30.52
N GLY A 479 -21.85 46.38 31.26
CA GLY A 479 -22.46 47.72 31.25
C GLY A 479 -22.02 48.57 30.05
N GLU A 480 -22.82 49.59 29.69
CA GLU A 480 -22.65 50.41 28.47
C GLU A 480 -21.34 51.21 28.37
N ASP A 481 -20.59 51.38 29.47
CA ASP A 481 -19.51 52.38 29.55
C ASP A 481 -18.10 51.91 29.13
N ASP A 482 -17.91 50.64 28.73
CA ASP A 482 -16.56 50.04 28.52
C ASP A 482 -15.97 50.15 27.09
N PHE A 483 -16.38 51.10 26.25
CA PHE A 483 -15.87 51.21 24.87
C PHE A 483 -15.26 52.58 24.52
N HIS A 484 -13.93 52.68 24.63
CA HIS A 484 -13.16 53.73 23.97
C HIS A 484 -11.89 53.23 23.25
N VAL A 485 -11.94 53.36 21.91
CA VAL A 485 -10.85 53.62 20.90
C VAL A 485 -9.77 52.55 20.64
N LEU A 486 -9.74 51.97 19.41
CA LEU A 486 -8.70 52.17 18.38
C LEU A 486 -8.88 51.29 17.12
N ASN A 487 -8.44 51.88 15.99
CA ASN A 487 -8.53 51.51 14.57
C ASN A 487 -7.48 50.48 14.12
N HIS A 488 -7.81 49.61 13.15
CA HIS A 488 -7.20 49.51 11.80
C HIS A 488 -7.55 48.15 11.16
N GLY A 489 -8.08 48.21 9.94
CA GLY A 489 -8.40 47.06 9.11
C GLY A 489 -7.34 46.83 8.05
N ASP A 490 -6.90 45.58 7.90
CA ASP A 490 -6.12 45.11 6.74
C ASP A 490 -6.20 43.58 6.54
N PHE A 491 -7.23 42.89 7.05
CA PHE A 491 -7.28 41.41 7.00
C PHE A 491 -8.27 40.82 5.99
N TRP A 492 -9.19 41.61 5.42
CA TRP A 492 -10.28 41.05 4.60
C TRP A 492 -9.99 40.95 3.10
N VAL A 493 -8.88 41.52 2.61
CA VAL A 493 -8.58 41.57 1.17
C VAL A 493 -7.88 40.30 0.65
N ASN A 494 -7.24 39.48 1.50
CA ASN A 494 -6.37 38.40 1.02
C ASN A 494 -7.03 37.02 0.86
N ASN A 495 -8.27 36.79 1.32
CA ASN A 495 -8.86 35.43 1.32
C ASN A 495 -10.01 35.20 0.33
N MET A 496 -10.27 36.13 -0.60
CA MET A 496 -11.37 35.98 -1.58
C MET A 496 -10.93 36.12 -3.05
N MET A 497 -9.70 35.71 -3.39
CA MET A 497 -9.20 35.70 -4.77
C MET A 497 -8.54 34.37 -5.16
N PHE A 498 -9.32 33.27 -5.24
CA PHE A 498 -9.00 32.15 -6.14
C PHE A 498 -10.29 31.47 -6.61
N LYS A 499 -10.78 31.89 -7.79
CA LYS A 499 -11.38 31.07 -8.88
C LYS A 499 -12.30 31.93 -9.74
N TYR A 500 -11.75 32.49 -10.80
CA TYR A 500 -12.52 32.73 -12.02
C TYR A 500 -11.58 32.59 -13.22
N ASN A 501 -11.81 31.58 -14.04
CA ASN A 501 -11.40 31.60 -15.43
C ASN A 501 -12.41 30.77 -16.23
N GLU A 502 -13.08 31.43 -17.17
CA GLU A 502 -13.24 30.97 -18.56
C GLU A 502 -14.21 31.92 -19.30
N ARG A 503 -13.67 32.85 -20.11
CA ARG A 503 -13.92 33.01 -21.56
C ARG A 503 -13.33 34.33 -22.10
N GLN A 504 -13.00 34.27 -23.39
CA GLN A 504 -12.03 35.03 -24.19
C GLN A 504 -12.34 36.53 -24.41
N GLU A 505 -11.34 37.43 -24.27
CA GLU A 505 -10.98 38.58 -25.14
C GLU A 505 -9.75 39.38 -24.59
N PRO A 506 -9.01 40.18 -25.40
CA PRO A 506 -7.60 40.53 -25.15
C PRO A 506 -7.38 41.68 -24.15
N VAL A 507 -6.40 41.47 -23.25
CA VAL A 507 -6.18 42.22 -22.02
C VAL A 507 -4.89 43.03 -22.09
N ASP A 508 -4.88 44.09 -22.91
CA ASP A 508 -3.80 45.10 -22.83
C ASP A 508 -4.31 46.49 -22.38
N GLN A 509 -5.63 46.66 -22.17
CA GLN A 509 -6.20 47.92 -21.64
C GLN A 509 -6.79 47.84 -20.22
N ILE A 510 -6.95 46.66 -19.63
CA ILE A 510 -7.48 46.51 -18.25
C ILE A 510 -6.36 46.41 -17.20
N PHE A 511 -5.12 46.13 -17.62
CA PHE A 511 -3.99 46.07 -16.70
C PHE A 511 -3.58 47.44 -16.13
N GLU A 512 -3.88 48.55 -16.81
CA GLU A 512 -3.55 49.89 -16.27
C GLU A 512 -4.60 50.43 -15.29
N GLU A 513 -5.87 50.00 -15.35
CA GLU A 513 -6.90 50.47 -14.41
C GLU A 513 -6.94 49.69 -13.07
N TYR A 514 -6.46 48.45 -13.04
CA TYR A 514 -6.54 47.60 -11.82
C TYR A 514 -5.55 47.99 -10.71
N ASN A 515 -4.55 48.82 -11.01
CA ASN A 515 -3.56 49.29 -10.04
C ASN A 515 -3.94 50.61 -9.32
N ASN A 516 -5.16 51.12 -9.50
CA ASN A 516 -5.62 52.31 -8.78
C ASN A 516 -6.32 51.96 -7.44
N PRO A 517 -5.75 52.31 -6.26
CA PRO A 517 -6.28 51.94 -4.94
C PRO A 517 -7.65 52.55 -4.59
N SER A 518 -8.11 53.54 -5.35
CA SER A 518 -9.30 54.35 -5.03
C SER A 518 -10.66 53.71 -5.37
N TYR A 519 -10.70 52.57 -6.07
CA TYR A 519 -11.96 51.95 -6.55
C TYR A 519 -12.40 50.66 -5.84
N ARG A 520 -11.63 50.14 -4.86
CA ARG A 520 -11.89 48.83 -4.22
C ARG A 520 -13.21 48.72 -3.44
N GLY A 521 -13.77 49.82 -2.92
CA GLY A 521 -15.02 49.80 -2.13
C GLY A 521 -16.32 49.77 -2.95
N LYS A 522 -16.31 50.27 -4.19
CA LYS A 522 -17.54 50.48 -4.98
C LYS A 522 -18.12 49.19 -5.59
N SER A 523 -17.30 48.15 -5.79
CA SER A 523 -17.72 46.88 -6.41
C SER A 523 -18.51 45.97 -5.46
N TYR A 524 -18.12 45.92 -4.19
CA TYR A 524 -18.78 45.10 -3.15
C TYR A 524 -20.16 45.67 -2.79
N LEU A 525 -20.24 47.00 -2.67
CA LEU A 525 -21.48 47.74 -2.43
C LEU A 525 -22.52 47.56 -3.55
N LYS A 526 -22.09 47.49 -4.82
CA LYS A 526 -22.94 47.25 -6.00
C LYS A 526 -23.59 45.87 -6.01
N ILE A 527 -22.95 44.87 -5.43
CA ILE A 527 -23.47 43.50 -5.33
C ILE A 527 -24.53 43.43 -4.23
N MET A 528 -24.25 44.01 -3.07
CA MET A 528 -25.19 44.03 -1.93
C MET A 528 -26.46 44.84 -2.22
N THR A 529 -26.37 45.95 -2.95
CA THR A 529 -27.56 46.73 -3.37
C THR A 529 -28.49 45.98 -4.32
N ARG A 530 -28.00 44.96 -5.04
CA ARG A 530 -28.83 44.12 -5.92
C ARG A 530 -29.48 42.95 -5.18
N LEU A 531 -28.85 42.45 -4.13
CA LEU A 531 -29.31 41.26 -3.38
C LEU A 531 -30.26 41.59 -2.22
N LEU A 532 -30.05 42.70 -1.51
CA LEU A 532 -30.87 43.08 -0.36
C LEU A 532 -32.35 43.37 -0.69
N PRO A 533 -32.70 44.06 -1.80
CA PRO A 533 -34.09 44.21 -2.22
C PRO A 533 -34.74 42.88 -2.61
N LEU A 534 -33.94 41.96 -3.16
CA LEU A 534 -34.39 40.60 -3.48
C LEU A 534 -34.78 39.85 -2.20
N TYR A 535 -33.94 39.90 -1.16
CA TYR A 535 -34.23 39.27 0.14
C TYR A 535 -35.38 39.93 0.91
N ASP A 536 -35.56 41.26 0.80
CA ASP A 536 -36.73 41.96 1.36
C ASP A 536 -38.00 41.56 0.61
N SER A 537 -37.96 41.46 -0.73
CA SER A 537 -39.10 41.00 -1.54
C SER A 537 -39.50 39.53 -1.27
N MET A 538 -38.55 38.74 -0.76
CA MET A 538 -38.77 37.36 -0.31
C MET A 538 -39.28 37.27 1.14
N GLY A 539 -39.50 38.40 1.83
CA GLY A 539 -39.96 38.45 3.22
C GLY A 539 -38.95 37.95 4.26
N LEU A 540 -37.72 37.66 3.84
CA LEU A 540 -36.69 37.05 4.69
C LEU A 540 -36.16 38.00 5.76
N LEU A 541 -36.22 39.30 5.52
CA LEU A 541 -35.87 40.31 6.52
C LEU A 541 -36.96 40.48 7.60
N ASP A 542 -38.23 40.20 7.27
CA ASP A 542 -39.36 40.23 8.23
C ASP A 542 -39.42 38.97 9.09
N ALA A 543 -38.98 37.82 8.55
CA ALA A 543 -38.89 36.55 9.30
C ALA A 543 -37.96 36.64 10.53
N CYS A 544 -37.03 37.61 10.54
CA CYS A 544 -36.17 37.87 11.69
C CYS A 544 -36.82 38.72 12.79
N GLU A 545 -37.93 39.42 12.51
CA GLU A 545 -38.66 40.26 13.50
C GLU A 545 -39.70 39.47 14.34
N ILE A 546 -40.11 38.26 13.95
CA ILE A 546 -41.18 37.46 14.62
C ILE A 546 -40.74 36.82 15.95
N LEU A 547 -39.57 37.18 16.48
CA LEU A 547 -39.09 36.69 17.79
C LEU A 547 -39.67 37.53 18.94
N GLU A 548 -40.99 37.49 19.12
CA GLU A 548 -41.69 38.11 20.25
C GLU A 548 -41.77 37.22 21.51
N PRO A 549 -41.93 37.83 22.71
CA PRO A 549 -41.45 37.27 23.98
C PRO A 549 -42.58 36.89 24.95
N THR A 550 -43.16 35.68 24.84
CA THR A 550 -44.22 35.25 25.79
C THR A 550 -44.08 33.86 26.42
N HIS A 551 -42.93 33.19 26.34
CA HIS A 551 -42.73 31.93 27.10
C HIS A 551 -41.37 31.89 27.83
N SER A 552 -41.22 32.77 28.82
CA SER A 552 -40.01 32.99 29.62
C SER A 552 -39.76 31.99 30.77
N LYS A 553 -40.08 30.69 30.59
CA LYS A 553 -39.63 29.63 31.53
C LYS A 553 -39.12 28.33 30.90
N VAL A 554 -38.94 28.25 29.57
CA VAL A 554 -38.47 27.02 28.89
C VAL A 554 -37.29 27.27 27.92
N LEU A 555 -36.46 28.29 28.19
CA LEU A 555 -35.34 28.68 27.32
C LEU A 555 -33.97 28.67 28.02
N LEU A 556 -33.64 27.53 28.65
CA LEU A 556 -32.26 27.16 28.98
C LEU A 556 -31.75 25.96 28.18
N VAL A 557 -32.52 25.47 27.18
CA VAL A 557 -32.21 24.23 26.43
C VAL A 557 -32.14 24.42 24.90
N LYS A 558 -32.29 25.63 24.34
CA LYS A 558 -32.35 25.80 22.88
C LYS A 558 -31.59 27.01 22.34
N GLN A 559 -30.31 27.13 22.69
CA GLN A 559 -29.38 28.06 22.04
C GLN A 559 -28.98 27.56 20.63
N ASP A 560 -29.02 26.24 20.40
CA ASP A 560 -28.65 25.61 19.11
C ASP A 560 -29.63 25.86 17.96
N GLN A 561 -30.92 26.08 18.22
CA GLN A 561 -31.89 26.16 17.12
C GLN A 561 -31.84 27.50 16.38
N PHE A 562 -31.40 28.60 17.00
CA PHE A 562 -31.28 29.90 16.34
C PHE A 562 -30.09 29.96 15.35
N CYS A 563 -28.92 29.47 15.78
CA CYS A 563 -27.74 29.36 14.91
C CYS A 563 -27.94 28.30 13.80
N THR A 564 -28.65 27.21 14.10
CA THR A 564 -28.99 26.18 13.11
C THR A 564 -29.98 26.68 12.06
N TYR A 565 -30.96 27.50 12.43
CA TYR A 565 -31.93 28.05 11.46
C TYR A 565 -31.29 29.06 10.49
N PHE A 566 -30.39 29.91 10.99
CA PHE A 566 -29.65 30.88 10.16
C PHE A 566 -28.62 30.20 9.26
N ARG A 567 -27.95 29.15 9.77
CA ARG A 567 -27.03 28.29 9.00
C ARG A 567 -27.77 27.48 7.93
N ASN A 568 -28.98 27.01 8.21
CA ASN A 568 -29.82 26.27 7.27
C ASN A 568 -30.39 27.16 6.16
N LEU A 569 -30.76 28.41 6.45
CA LEU A 569 -31.20 29.36 5.42
C LEU A 569 -30.07 29.71 4.44
N LEU A 570 -28.85 29.90 4.96
CA LEU A 570 -27.64 30.13 4.14
C LEU A 570 -27.26 28.88 3.33
N HIS A 571 -27.39 27.68 3.93
CA HIS A 571 -27.20 26.41 3.24
C HIS A 571 -28.23 26.17 2.15
N ILE A 572 -29.52 26.50 2.35
CA ILE A 572 -30.56 26.30 1.33
C ILE A 572 -30.31 27.22 0.11
N ILE A 573 -29.87 28.46 0.33
CA ILE A 573 -29.52 29.40 -0.74
C ILE A 573 -28.28 28.90 -1.53
N LEU A 574 -27.28 28.35 -0.84
CA LEU A 574 -26.07 27.79 -1.45
C LEU A 574 -26.33 26.44 -2.17
N VAL A 575 -27.17 25.58 -1.59
CA VAL A 575 -27.53 24.26 -2.11
C VAL A 575 -28.47 24.37 -3.31
N CYS A 576 -29.41 25.33 -3.34
CA CYS A 576 -30.25 25.56 -4.53
C CYS A 576 -29.43 26.07 -5.73
N SER A 577 -28.35 26.83 -5.48
CA SER A 577 -27.41 27.27 -6.52
C SER A 577 -26.47 26.14 -7.00
N PHE A 578 -26.17 25.18 -6.12
CA PHE A 578 -25.37 23.98 -6.43
C PHE A 578 -26.18 22.89 -7.16
N ILE A 579 -27.44 22.66 -6.79
CA ILE A 579 -28.31 21.65 -7.42
C ILE A 579 -28.65 22.01 -8.87
N TYR A 580 -28.77 23.30 -9.20
CA TYR A 580 -28.91 23.75 -10.60
C TYR A 580 -27.63 23.54 -11.43
N ARG A 581 -26.46 23.44 -10.79
CA ARG A 581 -25.15 23.17 -11.42
C ARG A 581 -24.82 21.68 -11.57
N VAL A 582 -25.32 20.84 -10.67
CA VAL A 582 -25.04 19.38 -10.68
C VAL A 582 -25.94 18.64 -11.67
N PHE A 583 -27.16 19.11 -11.94
CA PHE A 583 -28.10 18.40 -12.82
C PHE A 583 -27.85 18.55 -14.33
N TYR A 584 -26.91 19.39 -14.77
CA TYR A 584 -26.62 19.58 -16.21
C TYR A 584 -25.26 19.02 -16.68
N ASN A 585 -24.40 18.56 -15.76
CA ASN A 585 -23.10 17.94 -16.08
C ASN A 585 -23.01 16.45 -15.65
N TRP A 586 -24.14 15.83 -15.33
CA TRP A 586 -24.21 14.42 -14.91
C TRP A 586 -24.83 13.50 -15.98
N ILE A 587 -24.53 13.79 -17.25
CA ILE A 587 -24.65 12.87 -18.37
C ILE A 587 -23.44 13.10 -19.27
N PHE A 588 -22.28 12.53 -18.92
CA PHE A 588 -21.33 11.85 -19.84
C PHE A 588 -20.05 11.45 -19.09
N VAL A 589 -19.70 10.16 -19.26
CA VAL A 589 -18.44 9.47 -18.90
C VAL A 589 -18.29 9.01 -17.44
N GLY A 590 -18.55 7.71 -17.24
CA GLY A 590 -18.11 6.92 -16.09
C GLY A 590 -17.05 5.87 -16.46
N LEU A 591 -16.57 5.18 -15.41
CA LEU A 591 -15.80 3.91 -15.36
C LEU A 591 -14.26 3.95 -15.60
N THR A 592 -13.50 3.51 -14.58
CA THR A 592 -12.53 2.37 -14.54
C THR A 592 -11.26 2.64 -13.70
N MET A 593 -10.87 1.68 -12.83
CA MET A 593 -9.49 1.54 -12.32
C MET A 593 -8.78 0.52 -13.21
N ALA A 594 -7.84 0.98 -14.04
CA ALA A 594 -6.93 0.15 -14.80
C ALA A 594 -5.58 0.03 -14.07
N THR A 595 -4.85 -1.06 -14.31
CA THR A 595 -3.39 -1.13 -14.06
C THR A 595 -2.75 0.16 -14.60
N GLU A 596 -2.02 0.91 -13.77
CA GLU A 596 -1.36 2.14 -14.22
C GLU A 596 -0.48 1.81 -15.45
N ILE A 597 -0.72 2.52 -16.55
CA ILE A 597 0.03 2.34 -17.79
C ILE A 597 1.44 2.92 -17.55
N PRO A 598 2.52 2.19 -17.87
CA PRO A 598 3.87 2.68 -17.63
C PRO A 598 4.16 3.93 -18.47
N ILE A 599 4.71 4.97 -17.83
CA ILE A 599 4.96 6.27 -18.47
C ILE A 599 5.96 6.14 -19.63
N TRP A 600 6.90 5.19 -19.53
CA TRP A 600 7.87 4.90 -20.59
C TRP A 600 7.21 4.29 -21.85
N LEU A 601 6.04 3.66 -21.73
CA LEU A 601 5.34 3.01 -22.84
C LEU A 601 4.50 4.03 -23.63
N ASN A 602 5.20 4.91 -24.34
CA ASN A 602 4.61 6.02 -25.11
C ASN A 602 5.03 5.96 -26.60
N ALA A 603 4.49 6.88 -27.42
CA ALA A 603 4.73 6.90 -28.87
C ALA A 603 6.21 7.02 -29.23
N SER A 604 6.98 7.83 -28.48
CA SER A 604 8.43 8.01 -28.71
C SER A 604 9.18 6.70 -28.50
N TYR A 605 8.83 5.96 -27.44
CA TYR A 605 9.42 4.66 -27.16
C TYR A 605 9.09 3.62 -28.24
N VAL A 606 7.82 3.49 -28.61
CA VAL A 606 7.38 2.57 -29.67
C VAL A 606 8.07 2.91 -31.00
N GLN A 607 8.19 4.19 -31.34
CA GLN A 607 8.91 4.64 -32.53
C GLN A 607 10.38 4.21 -32.50
N LYS A 608 11.09 4.44 -31.38
CA LYS A 608 12.49 4.02 -31.21
C LYS A 608 12.65 2.52 -31.42
N VAL A 609 11.76 1.71 -30.84
CA VAL A 609 11.78 0.25 -31.01
C VAL A 609 11.54 -0.13 -32.46
N LEU A 610 10.54 0.44 -33.13
CA LEU A 610 10.23 0.11 -34.53
C LEU A 610 11.36 0.49 -35.49
N ARG A 611 11.97 1.68 -35.30
CA ARG A 611 13.12 2.10 -36.12
C ARG A 611 14.29 1.11 -36.00
N LYS A 612 14.57 0.67 -34.77
CA LYS A 612 15.63 -0.32 -34.49
C LYS A 612 15.31 -1.70 -35.06
N THR A 613 14.08 -2.18 -34.88
CA THR A 613 13.67 -3.55 -35.24
C THR A 613 13.40 -3.70 -36.74
N GLU A 614 12.82 -2.69 -37.39
CA GLU A 614 12.55 -2.69 -38.83
C GLU A 614 13.72 -2.08 -39.64
N ASN A 615 14.77 -1.58 -38.96
CA ASN A 615 15.93 -0.91 -39.55
C ASN A 615 15.53 0.22 -40.54
N ASP A 616 14.57 1.04 -40.12
CA ASP A 616 13.97 2.12 -40.92
C ASP A 616 13.79 3.39 -40.06
N GLU A 617 14.74 4.31 -40.18
CA GLU A 617 14.74 5.60 -39.47
C GLU A 617 13.60 6.53 -39.88
N SER A 618 12.90 6.25 -41.00
CA SER A 618 11.80 7.08 -41.48
C SER A 618 10.48 6.83 -40.76
N ILE A 619 10.42 5.82 -39.88
CA ILE A 619 9.21 5.48 -39.12
C ILE A 619 8.85 6.60 -38.14
N GLU A 620 7.62 7.09 -38.22
CA GLU A 620 6.99 8.04 -37.29
C GLU A 620 5.76 7.38 -36.67
N VAL A 621 5.59 7.47 -35.35
CA VAL A 621 4.45 6.87 -34.61
C VAL A 621 3.54 7.95 -34.04
N SER A 622 2.23 7.77 -34.20
CA SER A 622 1.19 8.66 -33.67
C SER A 622 -0.03 7.87 -33.17
N ASP A 623 -0.99 8.55 -32.53
CA ASP A 623 -2.27 7.97 -32.08
C ASP A 623 -2.11 6.69 -31.23
N ILE A 624 -1.12 6.66 -30.34
CA ILE A 624 -0.89 5.52 -29.45
C ILE A 624 -2.01 5.39 -28.41
N THR A 625 -2.52 4.18 -28.25
CA THR A 625 -3.44 3.80 -27.17
C THR A 625 -2.88 2.58 -26.49
N VAL A 626 -2.73 2.66 -25.17
CA VAL A 626 -2.27 1.55 -24.34
C VAL A 626 -3.44 1.09 -23.47
N LYS A 627 -3.70 -0.21 -23.46
CA LYS A 627 -4.72 -0.85 -22.62
C LYS A 627 -4.15 -2.10 -21.99
N PRO A 628 -4.65 -2.53 -20.82
CA PRO A 628 -4.35 -3.87 -20.31
C PRO A 628 -4.70 -4.92 -21.37
N ALA A 629 -3.79 -5.87 -21.64
CA ALA A 629 -4.01 -6.87 -22.69
C ALA A 629 -5.02 -7.95 -22.27
N THR A 630 -5.13 -8.20 -20.97
CA THR A 630 -5.96 -9.23 -20.34
C THR A 630 -6.89 -8.62 -19.30
N ALA A 631 -7.92 -9.36 -18.90
CA ALA A 631 -8.82 -8.92 -17.83
C ALA A 631 -8.12 -9.00 -16.45
N LYS A 632 -8.73 -8.37 -15.45
CA LYS A 632 -8.28 -8.43 -14.05
C LYS A 632 -8.27 -9.89 -13.59
N GLY A 633 -7.13 -10.37 -13.08
CA GLY A 633 -6.96 -11.75 -12.61
C GLY A 633 -6.54 -12.77 -13.68
N ASP A 634 -6.12 -12.36 -14.88
CA ASP A 634 -5.63 -13.31 -15.90
C ASP A 634 -4.09 -13.39 -15.99
N ASN A 635 -3.34 -12.45 -15.40
CA ASN A 635 -1.86 -12.44 -15.44
C ASN A 635 -1.27 -12.18 -14.04
N TYR A 636 -0.60 -13.18 -13.48
CA TYR A 636 -0.11 -13.14 -12.10
C TYR A 636 1.39 -12.88 -11.94
N LEU A 637 2.18 -13.11 -12.99
CA LEU A 637 3.65 -13.11 -12.92
C LEU A 637 4.32 -12.05 -13.81
N SER A 638 3.56 -11.35 -14.66
CA SER A 638 4.01 -10.16 -15.40
C SER A 638 2.86 -9.19 -15.71
N ALA A 639 3.17 -7.90 -15.92
CA ALA A 639 2.21 -6.91 -16.42
C ALA A 639 2.17 -6.96 -17.96
N MET A 640 0.97 -6.97 -18.54
CA MET A 640 0.77 -7.12 -19.98
C MET A 640 -0.13 -6.02 -20.55
N TYR A 641 0.37 -5.32 -21.58
CA TYR A 641 -0.31 -4.21 -22.24
C TYR A 641 -0.49 -4.47 -23.73
N ARG A 642 -1.67 -4.21 -24.27
CA ARG A 642 -1.90 -4.09 -25.71
C ARG A 642 -1.73 -2.64 -26.11
N VAL A 643 -0.86 -2.41 -27.10
CA VAL A 643 -0.53 -1.09 -27.61
C VAL A 643 -0.93 -1.02 -29.07
N THR A 644 -1.93 -0.19 -29.37
CA THR A 644 -2.39 0.10 -30.74
C THR A 644 -1.92 1.49 -31.14
N PHE A 645 -1.36 1.63 -32.33
CA PHE A 645 -0.81 2.91 -32.80
C PHE A 645 -0.85 3.02 -34.32
N LYS A 646 -0.83 4.26 -34.83
CA LYS A 646 -0.60 4.54 -36.24
C LYS A 646 0.88 4.80 -36.50
N PHE A 647 1.34 4.46 -37.68
CA PHE A 647 2.69 4.76 -38.12
C PHE A 647 2.73 5.29 -39.55
N LEU A 648 3.77 6.06 -39.87
CA LEU A 648 4.14 6.51 -41.20
C LEU A 648 5.58 6.08 -41.48
N ARG A 649 5.91 5.70 -42.71
CA ARG A 649 7.29 5.44 -43.17
C ARG A 649 7.48 5.83 -44.63
N ILE A 650 8.73 5.96 -45.07
CA ILE A 650 9.07 6.25 -46.46
C ILE A 650 9.39 4.95 -47.19
N GLN A 651 8.55 4.58 -48.16
CA GLN A 651 8.78 3.42 -49.02
C GLN A 651 8.78 3.85 -50.48
N GLY A 652 9.89 3.62 -51.20
CA GLY A 652 10.02 4.03 -52.60
C GLY A 652 9.85 5.54 -52.84
N GLY A 653 10.27 6.38 -51.89
CA GLY A 653 10.14 7.84 -51.95
C GLY A 653 8.74 8.40 -51.64
N ARG A 654 7.79 7.56 -51.22
CA ARG A 654 6.43 7.97 -50.81
C ARG A 654 6.20 7.70 -49.33
N LYS A 655 5.46 8.58 -48.66
CA LYS A 655 4.96 8.31 -47.29
C LYS A 655 3.84 7.27 -47.37
N VAL A 656 4.02 6.15 -46.67
CA VAL A 656 3.06 5.06 -46.52
C VAL A 656 2.73 4.94 -45.04
N GLY A 657 1.45 4.92 -44.70
CA GLY A 657 0.99 4.78 -43.32
C GLY A 657 0.15 3.55 -43.08
N GLY A 658 0.01 3.16 -41.81
CA GLY A 658 -0.82 2.04 -41.38
C GLY A 658 -1.12 2.09 -39.88
N GLU A 659 -1.87 1.11 -39.41
CA GLU A 659 -2.15 0.87 -38.00
C GLU A 659 -1.57 -0.49 -37.60
N LYS A 660 -0.99 -0.59 -36.40
CA LYS A 660 -0.37 -1.81 -35.87
C LYS A 660 -0.76 -1.99 -34.41
N SER A 661 -0.83 -3.24 -33.98
CA SER A 661 -1.04 -3.63 -32.57
C SER A 661 0.11 -4.53 -32.12
N ILE A 662 0.62 -4.29 -30.92
CA ILE A 662 1.67 -5.10 -30.27
C ILE A 662 1.28 -5.39 -28.83
N ILE A 663 1.83 -6.48 -28.28
CA ILE A 663 1.71 -6.82 -26.86
C ILE A 663 3.04 -6.53 -26.17
N VAL A 664 2.99 -5.84 -25.03
CA VAL A 664 4.17 -5.53 -24.21
C VAL A 664 4.02 -6.25 -22.88
N LYS A 665 4.98 -7.12 -22.57
CA LYS A 665 5.09 -7.81 -21.27
C LYS A 665 6.26 -7.24 -20.48
N THR A 666 6.05 -6.88 -19.22
CA THR A 666 7.08 -6.30 -18.34
C THR A 666 6.95 -6.83 -16.91
N THR A 667 8.05 -6.85 -16.17
CA THR A 667 8.07 -7.24 -14.75
C THR A 667 7.29 -6.25 -13.89
N PHE A 668 6.71 -6.72 -12.78
CA PHE A 668 6.17 -5.82 -11.77
C PHE A 668 7.31 -5.12 -11.02
N GLU A 669 7.24 -3.81 -10.83
CA GLU A 669 8.22 -3.06 -10.04
C GLU A 669 7.65 -2.73 -8.65
N GLY A 670 8.49 -2.80 -7.60
CA GLY A 670 8.16 -2.27 -6.27
C GLY A 670 7.19 -3.07 -5.39
N THR A 671 7.03 -4.38 -5.59
CA THR A 671 6.19 -5.25 -4.74
C THR A 671 6.98 -6.46 -4.19
N SER A 672 6.59 -7.01 -3.04
CA SER A 672 7.18 -8.25 -2.51
C SER A 672 6.93 -9.49 -3.39
N LEU A 673 5.93 -9.42 -4.29
CA LEU A 673 5.67 -10.44 -5.31
C LEU A 673 6.72 -10.34 -6.43
N ALA A 674 7.23 -9.14 -6.73
CA ALA A 674 8.28 -8.94 -7.72
C ALA A 674 9.61 -9.58 -7.28
N GLU A 675 9.99 -9.46 -6.01
CA GLU A 675 11.19 -10.12 -5.45
C GLU A 675 11.08 -11.65 -5.53
N LEU A 676 9.90 -12.21 -5.24
CA LEU A 676 9.64 -13.65 -5.42
C LEU A 676 9.69 -14.09 -6.89
N ILE A 677 9.12 -13.31 -7.81
CA ILE A 677 9.14 -13.59 -9.25
C ILE A 677 10.57 -13.53 -9.78
N GLU A 678 11.39 -12.60 -9.27
CA GLU A 678 12.82 -12.46 -9.57
C GLU A 678 13.60 -13.68 -9.03
N GLU A 679 13.32 -14.15 -7.80
CA GLU A 679 13.90 -15.39 -7.24
C GLU A 679 13.52 -16.67 -8.01
N LEU A 680 12.31 -16.71 -8.59
CA LEU A 680 11.86 -17.86 -9.38
C LEU A 680 12.44 -17.86 -10.82
N GLU A 681 13.08 -16.78 -11.26
CA GLU A 681 13.66 -16.61 -12.60
C GLU A 681 12.66 -16.84 -13.77
N VAL A 682 11.34 -16.80 -13.50
CA VAL A 682 10.30 -17.19 -14.47
C VAL A 682 10.18 -16.21 -15.64
N PHE A 683 10.31 -14.90 -15.38
CA PHE A 683 10.30 -13.89 -16.44
C PHE A 683 11.55 -13.95 -17.32
N TYR A 684 12.72 -14.24 -16.73
CA TYR A 684 13.97 -14.44 -17.49
C TYR A 684 13.93 -15.71 -18.33
N THR A 685 13.31 -16.78 -17.82
CA THR A 685 13.04 -18.01 -18.58
C THR A 685 12.15 -17.72 -19.79
N GLU A 686 11.05 -16.98 -19.59
CA GLU A 686 10.18 -16.56 -20.69
C GLU A 686 10.92 -15.67 -21.69
N LEU A 687 11.69 -14.69 -21.22
CA LEU A 687 12.46 -13.78 -22.06
C LEU A 687 13.47 -14.54 -22.93
N SER A 688 14.22 -15.47 -22.34
CA SER A 688 15.17 -16.35 -23.05
C SER A 688 14.46 -17.26 -24.06
N MET A 689 13.33 -17.84 -23.67
CA MET A 689 12.53 -18.67 -24.57
C MET A 689 12.02 -17.88 -25.78
N MET A 690 11.42 -16.70 -25.55
CA MET A 690 10.82 -15.89 -26.59
C MET A 690 11.86 -15.24 -27.51
N SER A 691 13.01 -14.81 -26.97
CA SER A 691 14.04 -14.08 -27.73
C SER A 691 15.05 -14.98 -28.43
N VAL A 692 15.30 -16.20 -27.94
CA VAL A 692 16.38 -17.07 -28.45
C VAL A 692 15.86 -18.43 -28.90
N THR A 693 15.25 -19.19 -28.00
CA THR A 693 14.97 -20.62 -28.23
C THR A 693 13.79 -20.84 -29.19
N LEU A 694 12.67 -20.11 -28.98
CA LEU A 694 11.49 -20.20 -29.83
C LEU A 694 11.76 -19.77 -31.28
N PRO A 695 12.51 -18.67 -31.56
CA PRO A 695 12.95 -18.35 -32.92
C PRO A 695 13.74 -19.49 -33.59
N LYS A 696 14.69 -20.11 -32.87
CA LYS A 696 15.45 -21.26 -33.38
C LYS A 696 14.52 -22.46 -33.66
N MET A 697 13.56 -22.75 -32.78
CA MET A 697 12.56 -23.80 -33.01
C MET A 697 11.68 -23.50 -34.22
N ASN A 698 11.24 -22.26 -34.39
CA ASN A 698 10.46 -21.81 -35.54
C ASN A 698 11.25 -21.92 -36.85
N GLU A 699 12.57 -21.70 -36.84
CA GLU A 699 13.42 -21.93 -38.00
C GLU A 699 13.43 -23.41 -38.41
N VAL A 700 13.52 -24.32 -37.44
CA VAL A 700 13.47 -25.77 -37.71
C VAL A 700 12.10 -26.18 -38.26
N LEU A 701 11.02 -25.66 -37.68
CA LEU A 701 9.66 -25.90 -38.16
C LEU A 701 9.47 -25.38 -39.59
N SER A 702 9.91 -24.16 -39.87
CA SER A 702 9.83 -23.52 -41.18
C SER A 702 10.58 -24.33 -42.26
N LYS A 703 11.79 -24.81 -41.96
CA LYS A 703 12.55 -25.71 -42.85
C LYS A 703 11.82 -27.02 -43.15
N ALA A 704 10.99 -27.49 -42.22
CA ALA A 704 10.12 -28.66 -42.39
C ALA A 704 8.74 -28.31 -42.99
N SER A 705 8.51 -27.08 -43.44
CA SER A 705 7.21 -26.57 -43.91
C SER A 705 6.08 -26.74 -42.89
N LEU A 706 6.40 -26.65 -41.60
CA LEU A 706 5.47 -26.70 -40.49
C LEU A 706 5.20 -25.28 -39.95
N PRO A 707 3.97 -24.98 -39.49
CA PRO A 707 3.63 -23.67 -38.98
C PRO A 707 4.29 -23.39 -37.62
N GLN A 708 4.46 -22.10 -37.32
CA GLN A 708 4.95 -21.63 -36.02
C GLN A 708 4.02 -22.03 -34.87
N LEU A 709 4.59 -22.14 -33.67
CA LEU A 709 3.89 -22.62 -32.47
C LEU A 709 3.78 -21.58 -31.35
N GLY A 710 4.40 -20.42 -31.52
CA GLY A 710 4.38 -19.32 -30.57
C GLY A 710 4.35 -17.96 -31.27
N ALA A 711 4.05 -16.92 -30.50
CA ALA A 711 4.11 -15.54 -30.98
C ALA A 711 5.56 -15.12 -31.27
N GLU A 712 5.77 -14.29 -32.31
CA GLU A 712 7.06 -13.67 -32.58
C GLU A 712 7.44 -12.65 -31.49
N CYS A 713 8.67 -12.73 -30.98
CA CYS A 713 9.28 -11.70 -30.15
C CYS A 713 9.90 -10.63 -31.05
N LEU A 714 9.31 -9.44 -31.04
CA LEU A 714 9.71 -8.32 -31.90
C LEU A 714 10.86 -7.51 -31.29
N TYR A 715 10.88 -7.39 -29.96
CA TYR A 715 11.90 -6.67 -29.22
C TYR A 715 12.00 -7.20 -27.79
N TYR A 716 13.19 -7.12 -27.19
CA TYR A 716 13.40 -7.43 -25.79
C TYR A 716 14.56 -6.60 -25.24
N GLN A 717 14.56 -6.40 -23.93
CA GLN A 717 15.70 -5.86 -23.20
C GLN A 717 15.80 -6.50 -21.81
N TYR A 718 17.03 -6.70 -21.34
CA TYR A 718 17.31 -7.22 -20.01
C TYR A 718 17.40 -6.10 -18.97
N GLU A 719 17.81 -4.90 -19.39
CA GLU A 719 17.94 -3.71 -18.56
C GLU A 719 16.57 -3.21 -18.06
N LYS A 720 16.56 -2.65 -16.83
CA LYS A 720 15.32 -2.15 -16.22
C LYS A 720 14.80 -0.89 -16.96
N PRO A 721 13.48 -0.79 -17.24
CA PRO A 721 12.46 -1.80 -16.96
C PRO A 721 12.60 -3.01 -17.89
N THR A 722 12.74 -4.21 -17.33
CA THR A 722 12.92 -5.44 -18.12
C THR A 722 11.60 -5.77 -18.81
N HIS A 723 11.62 -5.92 -20.13
CA HIS A 723 10.41 -6.16 -20.90
C HIS A 723 10.67 -6.78 -22.27
N MET A 724 9.60 -7.32 -22.85
CA MET A 724 9.55 -7.80 -24.22
C MET A 724 8.31 -7.27 -24.94
N ILE A 725 8.45 -7.12 -26.25
CA ILE A 725 7.38 -6.75 -27.17
C ILE A 725 7.17 -7.94 -28.09
N VAL A 726 5.95 -8.47 -28.10
CA VAL A 726 5.56 -9.65 -28.86
C VAL A 726 4.42 -9.30 -29.81
N GLU A 727 4.28 -10.08 -30.87
CA GLU A 727 3.20 -9.85 -31.84
C GLU A 727 1.81 -9.95 -31.19
N ASP A 728 0.88 -9.06 -31.59
CA ASP A 728 -0.52 -9.23 -31.23
C ASP A 728 -1.16 -10.25 -32.16
N LEU A 729 -1.61 -11.36 -31.58
CA LEU A 729 -2.27 -12.45 -32.30
C LEU A 729 -3.76 -12.19 -32.57
N ALA A 730 -4.38 -11.24 -31.87
CA ALA A 730 -5.81 -10.95 -32.03
C ALA A 730 -6.18 -10.50 -33.47
N PRO A 731 -5.41 -9.61 -34.14
CA PRO A 731 -5.63 -9.29 -35.55
C PRO A 731 -5.50 -10.48 -36.51
N LYS A 732 -4.79 -11.54 -36.12
CA LYS A 732 -4.66 -12.79 -36.89
C LYS A 732 -5.82 -13.77 -36.66
N GLY A 733 -6.84 -13.38 -35.90
CA GLY A 733 -8.04 -14.19 -35.64
C GLY A 733 -7.87 -15.23 -34.52
N PHE A 734 -6.74 -15.22 -33.81
CA PHE A 734 -6.54 -16.10 -32.66
C PHE A 734 -7.30 -15.61 -31.43
N THR A 735 -7.97 -16.53 -30.74
CA THR A 735 -8.80 -16.22 -29.56
C THR A 735 -8.67 -17.33 -28.51
N MET A 736 -8.85 -16.98 -27.23
CA MET A 736 -8.84 -17.96 -26.13
C MET A 736 -10.09 -18.85 -26.19
N ALA A 737 -9.92 -20.13 -25.86
CA ALA A 737 -11.06 -21.03 -25.65
C ALA A 737 -11.80 -20.72 -24.35
N ASP A 738 -13.05 -21.18 -24.24
CA ASP A 738 -13.89 -20.99 -23.05
C ASP A 738 -13.49 -21.97 -21.95
N ARG A 739 -12.70 -21.48 -20.98
CA ARG A 739 -12.14 -22.32 -19.91
C ARG A 739 -13.16 -22.98 -18.98
N GLU A 740 -14.36 -22.41 -18.86
CA GLU A 740 -15.42 -22.99 -18.01
C GLU A 740 -16.04 -24.24 -18.63
N LYS A 741 -15.98 -24.38 -19.96
CA LYS A 741 -16.48 -25.56 -20.67
C LYS A 741 -15.43 -26.67 -20.82
N GLY A 742 -14.14 -26.31 -20.72
CA GLY A 742 -13.04 -27.15 -21.14
C GLY A 742 -12.98 -27.28 -22.68
N LEU A 743 -11.89 -27.86 -23.16
CA LEU A 743 -11.69 -28.13 -24.59
C LEU A 743 -12.52 -29.35 -25.02
N ASP A 744 -13.29 -29.21 -26.09
CA ASP A 744 -13.88 -30.37 -26.77
C ASP A 744 -12.80 -31.20 -27.50
N LEU A 745 -13.22 -32.31 -28.10
CA LEU A 745 -12.29 -33.24 -28.75
C LEU A 745 -11.50 -32.58 -29.89
N ASP A 746 -12.14 -31.77 -30.72
CA ASP A 746 -11.49 -31.13 -31.87
C ASP A 746 -10.40 -30.16 -31.41
N HIS A 747 -10.69 -29.35 -30.38
CA HIS A 747 -9.69 -28.49 -29.76
C HIS A 747 -8.55 -29.30 -29.16
N CYS A 748 -8.84 -30.39 -28.44
CA CYS A 748 -7.82 -31.23 -27.84
C CYS A 748 -6.91 -31.88 -28.87
N LEU A 749 -7.45 -32.34 -30.00
CA LEU A 749 -6.65 -32.92 -31.09
C LEU A 749 -5.71 -31.87 -31.70
N VAL A 750 -6.18 -30.64 -31.92
CA VAL A 750 -5.33 -29.53 -32.40
C VAL A 750 -4.23 -29.21 -31.39
N ALA A 751 -4.56 -29.07 -30.11
CA ALA A 751 -3.60 -28.77 -29.05
C ALA A 751 -2.51 -29.85 -28.93
N ILE A 752 -2.90 -31.13 -28.93
CA ILE A 752 -1.98 -32.26 -28.80
C ILE A 752 -1.07 -32.41 -30.02
N ARG A 753 -1.59 -32.22 -31.24
CA ARG A 753 -0.77 -32.18 -32.46
C ARG A 753 0.29 -31.09 -32.36
N ASN A 754 -0.10 -29.91 -31.88
CA ASN A 754 0.81 -28.77 -31.73
C ASN A 754 1.86 -29.02 -30.65
N LEU A 755 1.48 -29.67 -29.54
CA LEU A 755 2.41 -30.04 -28.48
C LEU A 755 3.44 -31.06 -28.99
N ALA A 756 2.99 -32.05 -29.75
CA ALA A 756 3.88 -33.03 -30.37
C ALA A 756 4.87 -32.37 -31.34
N ARG A 757 4.43 -31.36 -32.11
CA ARG A 757 5.32 -30.56 -32.97
C ARG A 757 6.32 -29.73 -32.17
N PHE A 758 5.89 -29.13 -31.06
CA PHE A 758 6.75 -28.36 -30.16
C PHE A 758 7.86 -29.25 -29.58
N HIS A 759 7.47 -30.41 -29.05
CA HIS A 759 8.38 -31.43 -28.55
C HIS A 759 9.36 -31.91 -29.61
N ALA A 760 8.88 -32.25 -30.81
CA ALA A 760 9.74 -32.68 -31.92
C ALA A 760 10.73 -31.59 -32.35
N ALA A 761 10.30 -30.32 -32.37
CA ALA A 761 11.16 -29.19 -32.72
C ALA A 761 12.27 -28.98 -31.68
N SER A 762 11.98 -29.22 -30.40
CA SER A 762 12.99 -29.16 -29.34
C SER A 762 14.07 -30.25 -29.49
N VAL A 763 13.67 -31.47 -29.89
CA VAL A 763 14.60 -32.57 -30.15
C VAL A 763 15.48 -32.24 -31.37
N ALA A 764 14.86 -31.78 -32.46
CA ALA A 764 15.58 -31.37 -33.66
C ALA A 764 16.56 -30.20 -33.40
N LEU A 765 16.25 -29.32 -32.46
CA LEU A 765 17.13 -28.24 -32.03
C LEU A 765 18.33 -28.79 -31.25
N VAL A 766 18.11 -29.65 -30.25
CA VAL A 766 19.18 -30.25 -29.44
C VAL A 766 20.14 -31.10 -30.28
N GLU A 767 19.65 -31.81 -31.28
CA GLU A 767 20.51 -32.59 -32.18
C GLU A 767 21.48 -31.71 -32.99
N LYS A 768 21.09 -30.46 -33.27
CA LYS A 768 21.93 -29.49 -33.99
C LYS A 768 22.85 -28.70 -33.05
N ASP A 769 22.36 -28.42 -31.85
CA ASP A 769 23.00 -27.61 -30.83
C ASP A 769 22.71 -28.24 -29.46
N PRO A 770 23.57 -29.15 -28.97
CA PRO A 770 23.35 -29.88 -27.71
C PRO A 770 23.17 -28.96 -26.49
N ASP A 771 23.74 -27.77 -26.55
CA ASP A 771 23.69 -26.77 -25.49
C ASP A 771 22.48 -25.82 -25.62
N ALA A 772 21.68 -25.95 -26.70
CA ALA A 772 20.54 -25.08 -26.97
C ALA A 772 19.52 -25.02 -25.83
N LEU A 773 19.45 -26.08 -25.00
CA LEU A 773 18.53 -26.17 -23.88
C LEU A 773 19.22 -26.15 -22.50
N ALA A 774 20.50 -25.79 -22.42
CA ALA A 774 21.28 -25.86 -21.17
C ALA A 774 20.67 -25.03 -20.02
N THR A 775 19.98 -23.94 -20.35
CA THR A 775 19.32 -23.03 -19.39
C THR A 775 17.98 -23.53 -18.87
N TYR A 776 17.39 -24.59 -19.47
CA TYR A 776 16.08 -25.13 -19.09
C TYR A 776 16.17 -26.34 -18.17
N ASN A 777 17.20 -26.42 -17.32
CA ASN A 777 17.38 -27.53 -16.35
C ASN A 777 16.59 -27.33 -15.03
N LYS A 778 15.82 -26.25 -14.93
CA LYS A 778 15.18 -25.74 -13.72
C LYS A 778 13.64 -25.78 -13.84
N GLY A 779 13.01 -26.91 -13.47
CA GLY A 779 11.55 -27.02 -13.36
C GLY A 779 10.99 -26.54 -12.00
N ILE A 780 9.66 -26.49 -11.87
CA ILE A 780 8.96 -26.18 -10.60
C ILE A 780 9.33 -27.18 -9.48
N PHE A 781 9.41 -28.46 -9.82
CA PHE A 781 9.72 -29.54 -8.89
C PHE A 781 11.20 -29.89 -8.95
N ARG A 782 12.01 -29.19 -8.15
CA ARG A 782 13.47 -29.36 -8.08
C ARG A 782 13.97 -29.33 -6.63
N GLU A 783 15.14 -29.90 -6.40
CA GLU A 783 15.87 -29.74 -5.13
C GLU A 783 16.22 -28.25 -4.92
N ASN A 784 16.23 -27.79 -3.65
CA ASN A 784 16.48 -26.39 -3.27
C ASN A 784 15.48 -25.37 -3.83
N GLN A 785 14.21 -25.74 -3.95
CA GLN A 785 13.16 -24.80 -4.32
C GLN A 785 12.83 -23.80 -3.20
N THR A 786 12.29 -22.63 -3.54
CA THR A 786 11.95 -21.59 -2.56
C THR A 786 10.97 -22.12 -1.49
N PRO A 787 11.21 -21.87 -0.18
CA PRO A 787 10.31 -22.31 0.89
C PRO A 787 8.86 -21.84 0.71
N LEU A 788 8.70 -20.69 0.05
CA LEU A 788 7.42 -20.08 -0.22
C LEU A 788 6.59 -20.90 -1.22
N LEU A 789 7.18 -21.33 -2.34
CA LEU A 789 6.50 -22.16 -3.33
C LEU A 789 6.14 -23.54 -2.75
N ILE A 790 7.04 -24.12 -1.94
CA ILE A 790 6.76 -25.36 -1.22
C ILE A 790 5.54 -25.16 -0.30
N THR A 791 5.52 -24.09 0.48
CA THR A 791 4.42 -23.77 1.40
C THR A 791 3.09 -23.55 0.66
N TYR A 792 3.13 -22.86 -0.49
CA TYR A 792 1.98 -22.64 -1.36
C TYR A 792 1.35 -23.96 -1.84
N LEU A 793 2.18 -24.88 -2.35
CA LEU A 793 1.69 -26.17 -2.87
C LEU A 793 1.05 -27.02 -1.76
N LYS A 794 1.67 -27.03 -0.56
CA LYS A 794 1.09 -27.70 0.62
C LYS A 794 -0.24 -27.09 1.03
N ALA A 795 -0.34 -25.75 1.04
CA ALA A 795 -1.56 -25.04 1.39
C ALA A 795 -2.72 -25.37 0.44
N CYS A 796 -2.46 -25.44 -0.87
CA CYS A 796 -3.47 -25.81 -1.88
C CYS A 796 -4.07 -27.20 -1.63
N VAL A 797 -3.21 -28.21 -1.43
CA VAL A 797 -3.67 -29.58 -1.14
C VAL A 797 -4.40 -29.66 0.20
N LYS A 798 -3.93 -28.91 1.21
CA LYS A 798 -4.59 -28.83 2.52
C LYS A 798 -5.98 -28.19 2.42
N SER A 799 -6.16 -27.19 1.56
CA SER A 799 -7.47 -26.59 1.29
C SER A 799 -8.44 -27.58 0.65
N LEU A 800 -7.98 -28.40 -0.32
CA LEU A 800 -8.79 -29.51 -0.83
C LEU A 800 -9.15 -30.51 0.29
N ALA A 801 -8.16 -30.88 1.11
CA ALA A 801 -8.37 -31.79 2.24
C ALA A 801 -9.40 -31.27 3.25
N ASN A 802 -9.54 -29.95 3.39
CA ASN A 802 -10.51 -29.32 4.27
C ASN A 802 -11.94 -29.31 3.70
N VAL A 803 -12.12 -29.33 2.38
CA VAL A 803 -13.46 -29.30 1.75
C VAL A 803 -14.02 -30.68 1.43
N THR A 804 -13.15 -31.64 1.10
CA THR A 804 -13.57 -33.01 0.75
C THR A 804 -14.36 -33.74 1.83
N PRO A 805 -14.20 -33.51 3.15
CA PRO A 805 -15.06 -34.13 4.17
C PRO A 805 -16.54 -33.77 4.07
N TYR A 806 -16.86 -32.66 3.38
CA TYR A 806 -18.24 -32.22 3.14
C TYR A 806 -18.82 -32.77 1.83
N TRP A 807 -18.05 -33.57 1.07
CA TRP A 807 -18.50 -34.20 -0.17
C TRP A 807 -18.93 -35.63 0.12
N HIS A 808 -20.24 -35.81 0.34
CA HIS A 808 -20.85 -37.08 0.74
C HIS A 808 -20.66 -38.23 -0.26
N GLU A 809 -20.30 -37.91 -1.50
CA GLU A 809 -19.97 -38.86 -2.56
C GLU A 809 -18.59 -39.52 -2.37
N LEU A 810 -17.71 -38.94 -1.54
CA LEU A 810 -16.38 -39.46 -1.25
C LEU A 810 -16.35 -40.25 0.06
N SER A 811 -15.54 -41.32 0.09
CA SER A 811 -15.22 -42.02 1.33
C SER A 811 -14.38 -41.12 2.26
N PRO A 812 -14.64 -41.10 3.58
CA PRO A 812 -13.80 -40.38 4.55
C PRO A 812 -12.30 -40.73 4.46
N ARG A 813 -11.98 -41.97 4.05
CA ARG A 813 -10.59 -42.43 3.84
C ARG A 813 -9.85 -41.58 2.81
N ILE A 814 -10.53 -41.13 1.75
CA ILE A 814 -9.92 -40.32 0.68
C ILE A 814 -9.54 -38.96 1.24
N SER A 815 -10.42 -38.31 2.02
CA SER A 815 -10.11 -37.04 2.68
C SER A 815 -8.91 -37.13 3.63
N GLU A 816 -8.82 -38.21 4.41
CA GLU A 816 -7.67 -38.44 5.30
C GLU A 816 -6.35 -38.61 4.52
N LYS A 817 -6.39 -39.34 3.40
CA LYS A 817 -5.21 -39.51 2.53
C LYS A 817 -4.77 -38.18 1.91
N ILE A 818 -5.70 -37.36 1.41
CA ILE A 818 -5.37 -36.03 0.85
C ILE A 818 -4.75 -35.12 1.94
N MET A 819 -5.25 -35.19 3.18
CA MET A 819 -4.66 -34.42 4.29
C MET A 819 -3.20 -34.83 4.53
N LYS A 820 -2.90 -36.13 4.61
CA LYS A 820 -1.51 -36.62 4.74
C LYS A 820 -0.66 -36.27 3.54
N LEU A 821 -1.25 -36.33 2.34
CA LEU A 821 -0.57 -36.00 1.10
C LEU A 821 -0.09 -34.55 1.08
N SER A 822 -0.82 -33.64 1.72
CA SER A 822 -0.45 -32.23 1.79
C SER A 822 0.94 -31.99 2.38
N ASP A 823 1.41 -32.82 3.31
CA ASP A 823 2.72 -32.66 3.94
C ASP A 823 3.88 -33.08 3.03
N VAL A 824 3.62 -34.00 2.10
CA VAL A 824 4.62 -34.63 1.21
C VAL A 824 4.42 -34.32 -0.28
N VAL A 825 3.41 -33.52 -0.65
CA VAL A 825 3.04 -33.26 -2.06
C VAL A 825 4.23 -32.76 -2.88
N PHE A 826 5.06 -31.87 -2.32
CA PHE A 826 6.23 -31.35 -3.00
C PHE A 826 7.26 -32.45 -3.29
N ALA A 827 7.54 -33.31 -2.31
CA ALA A 827 8.51 -34.40 -2.47
C ALA A 827 8.05 -35.42 -3.51
N LYS A 828 6.76 -35.81 -3.48
CA LYS A 828 6.17 -36.67 -4.53
C LYS A 828 6.15 -35.99 -5.91
N GLY A 829 5.95 -34.68 -5.95
CA GLY A 829 6.08 -33.89 -7.17
C GLY A 829 7.51 -33.93 -7.74
N CYS A 830 8.53 -33.77 -6.89
CA CYS A 830 9.94 -33.92 -7.26
C CYS A 830 10.25 -35.34 -7.75
N GLU A 831 9.75 -36.37 -7.08
CA GLU A 831 9.91 -37.76 -7.50
C GLU A 831 9.30 -38.01 -8.89
N ALA A 832 8.07 -37.52 -9.12
CA ALA A 832 7.38 -37.68 -10.39
C ALA A 832 8.03 -36.85 -11.52
N ALA A 833 8.50 -35.64 -11.22
CA ALA A 833 9.17 -34.77 -12.19
C ALA A 833 10.63 -35.17 -12.45
N HIS A 834 11.20 -36.09 -11.65
CA HIS A 834 12.59 -36.47 -11.75
C HIS A 834 12.94 -36.98 -13.14
N PHE A 835 14.00 -36.42 -13.69
CA PHE A 835 14.54 -36.75 -15.00
C PHE A 835 15.54 -37.90 -14.89
N ARG A 836 15.56 -38.80 -15.88
CA ARG A 836 16.57 -39.86 -16.00
C ARG A 836 17.29 -39.75 -17.33
N GLU A 837 18.61 -39.95 -17.33
CA GLU A 837 19.47 -39.74 -18.50
C GLU A 837 19.16 -40.68 -19.69
N ASP A 838 18.55 -41.83 -19.42
CA ASP A 838 18.18 -42.85 -20.40
C ASP A 838 16.79 -42.65 -21.02
N GLU A 839 16.03 -41.65 -20.56
CA GLU A 839 14.67 -41.40 -21.04
C GLU A 839 14.64 -40.52 -22.30
N PHE A 840 13.55 -40.61 -23.07
CA PHE A 840 13.29 -39.69 -24.18
C PHE A 840 12.87 -38.32 -23.64
N THR A 841 13.62 -37.28 -24.04
CA THR A 841 13.51 -35.95 -23.42
C THR A 841 13.25 -34.87 -24.43
N VAL A 842 12.45 -33.90 -24.02
CA VAL A 842 11.99 -32.77 -24.81
C VAL A 842 12.08 -31.49 -23.98
N LEU A 843 11.97 -30.34 -24.62
CA LEU A 843 11.62 -29.11 -23.91
C LEU A 843 10.12 -29.14 -23.63
N ASN A 844 9.72 -29.23 -22.37
CA ASN A 844 8.33 -29.06 -21.98
C ASN A 844 7.98 -27.57 -21.92
N HIS A 845 6.76 -27.22 -22.31
CA HIS A 845 6.15 -25.93 -22.04
C HIS A 845 6.03 -25.69 -20.53
N GLY A 846 5.75 -26.75 -19.76
CA GLY A 846 5.68 -26.76 -18.30
C GLY A 846 4.34 -26.29 -17.73
N ASP A 847 3.66 -25.36 -18.39
CA ASP A 847 2.30 -24.90 -18.07
C ASP A 847 1.32 -25.13 -19.24
N PHE A 848 1.24 -26.36 -19.75
CA PHE A 848 0.48 -26.66 -20.97
C PHE A 848 -1.02 -26.85 -20.68
N TRP A 849 -1.75 -25.74 -20.50
CA TRP A 849 -3.19 -25.71 -20.20
C TRP A 849 -3.97 -24.71 -21.06
N ILE A 850 -5.31 -24.81 -21.03
CA ILE A 850 -6.25 -24.03 -21.86
C ILE A 850 -6.03 -22.51 -21.84
N ASN A 851 -5.53 -21.94 -20.73
CA ASN A 851 -5.27 -20.49 -20.62
C ASN A 851 -4.01 -20.04 -21.35
N ASN A 852 -3.18 -20.98 -21.80
CA ASN A 852 -1.95 -20.74 -22.54
C ASN A 852 -2.08 -21.14 -24.02
N MET A 853 -3.32 -21.29 -24.51
CA MET A 853 -3.63 -21.70 -25.88
C MET A 853 -4.60 -20.73 -26.55
N MET A 854 -4.18 -20.15 -27.67
CA MET A 854 -5.04 -19.36 -28.54
C MET A 854 -5.38 -20.13 -29.79
N PHE A 855 -6.67 -20.21 -30.15
CA PHE A 855 -7.17 -20.97 -31.29
C PHE A 855 -7.65 -20.04 -32.41
N VAL A 856 -7.45 -20.48 -33.65
CA VAL A 856 -8.07 -19.90 -34.83
C VAL A 856 -9.01 -20.93 -35.45
N TYR A 857 -10.10 -20.45 -36.04
CA TYR A 857 -11.23 -21.26 -36.46
C TYR A 857 -11.51 -21.08 -37.96
N ASP A 858 -12.05 -22.12 -38.58
CA ASP A 858 -12.63 -22.00 -39.92
C ASP A 858 -14.01 -21.32 -39.89
N GLU A 859 -14.63 -21.17 -41.07
CA GLU A 859 -15.97 -20.59 -41.23
C GLU A 859 -17.07 -21.35 -40.45
N ARG A 860 -16.83 -22.62 -40.12
CA ARG A 860 -17.75 -23.48 -39.36
C ARG A 860 -17.49 -23.45 -37.86
N ARG A 861 -16.59 -22.60 -37.38
CA ARG A 861 -16.16 -22.52 -35.98
C ARG A 861 -15.45 -23.79 -35.48
N VAL A 862 -14.83 -24.57 -36.37
CA VAL A 862 -13.98 -25.70 -36.00
C VAL A 862 -12.55 -25.20 -35.81
N PRO A 863 -11.85 -25.55 -34.70
CA PRO A 863 -10.46 -25.13 -34.49
C PRO A 863 -9.57 -25.76 -35.56
N VAL A 864 -8.81 -24.92 -36.27
CA VAL A 864 -7.88 -25.39 -37.34
C VAL A 864 -6.43 -25.32 -36.93
N ASN A 865 -6.09 -24.44 -35.98
CA ASN A 865 -4.75 -24.34 -35.41
C ASN A 865 -4.80 -23.70 -34.02
N CYS A 866 -3.74 -23.90 -33.23
CA CYS A 866 -3.52 -23.18 -32.00
C CYS A 866 -2.08 -22.65 -31.89
N ILE A 867 -1.90 -21.56 -31.16
CA ILE A 867 -0.58 -21.02 -30.80
C ILE A 867 -0.46 -21.03 -29.28
N PHE A 868 0.74 -21.32 -28.80
CA PHE A 868 1.08 -21.35 -27.38
C PHE A 868 1.58 -19.97 -26.94
N VAL A 869 1.22 -19.61 -25.71
CA VAL A 869 1.63 -18.37 -25.06
C VAL A 869 2.06 -18.67 -23.63
N ASP A 870 2.82 -17.77 -23.02
CA ASP A 870 3.28 -17.87 -21.63
C ASP A 870 4.25 -19.04 -21.36
N PHE A 871 5.52 -18.81 -21.71
CA PHE A 871 6.60 -19.81 -21.65
C PHE A 871 7.43 -19.74 -20.35
N GLN A 872 6.84 -19.25 -19.26
CA GLN A 872 7.54 -18.86 -18.02
C GLN A 872 8.16 -19.99 -17.19
N ILE A 873 7.75 -21.25 -17.41
CA ILE A 873 8.26 -22.42 -16.65
C ILE A 873 8.73 -23.57 -17.57
N CYS A 874 9.22 -23.22 -18.77
CA CYS A 874 9.79 -24.20 -19.68
C CYS A 874 10.95 -24.95 -19.03
N HIS A 875 10.98 -26.26 -19.17
CA HIS A 875 12.05 -27.10 -18.62
C HIS A 875 12.26 -28.35 -19.46
N ARG A 876 13.48 -28.86 -19.48
CA ARG A 876 13.82 -30.12 -20.13
C ARG A 876 13.30 -31.28 -19.28
N GLY A 877 12.59 -32.22 -19.91
CA GLY A 877 12.00 -33.35 -19.19
C GLY A 877 11.37 -34.39 -20.11
N SER A 878 10.63 -35.33 -19.53
CA SER A 878 9.80 -36.27 -20.28
C SER A 878 8.61 -35.53 -20.91
N PRO A 879 8.17 -35.86 -22.14
CA PRO A 879 6.94 -35.30 -22.71
C PRO A 879 5.69 -35.63 -21.89
N ALA A 880 5.77 -36.63 -21.00
CA ALA A 880 4.70 -36.98 -20.09
C ALA A 880 4.32 -35.81 -19.16
N ASN A 881 5.23 -34.88 -18.86
CA ASN A 881 4.97 -33.75 -17.97
C ASN A 881 3.85 -32.86 -18.54
N ASP A 882 4.00 -32.39 -19.78
CA ASP A 882 2.99 -31.56 -20.45
C ASP A 882 1.70 -32.33 -20.76
N ILE A 883 1.80 -33.60 -21.16
CA ILE A 883 0.62 -34.42 -21.52
C ILE A 883 -0.28 -34.64 -20.29
N LEU A 884 0.30 -35.01 -19.14
CA LEU A 884 -0.46 -35.23 -17.91
C LEU A 884 -1.06 -33.94 -17.38
N TYR A 885 -0.31 -32.84 -17.45
CA TYR A 885 -0.80 -31.52 -17.05
C TYR A 885 -1.99 -31.08 -17.91
N PHE A 886 -1.89 -31.27 -19.24
CA PHE A 886 -2.97 -30.97 -20.18
C PHE A 886 -4.22 -31.81 -19.89
N ILE A 887 -4.09 -33.13 -19.84
CA ILE A 887 -5.21 -34.05 -19.58
C ILE A 887 -5.90 -33.72 -18.26
N GLY A 888 -5.14 -33.35 -17.23
CA GLY A 888 -5.65 -32.99 -15.92
C GLY A 888 -6.33 -31.61 -15.82
N THR A 889 -6.14 -30.72 -16.79
CA THR A 889 -6.56 -29.30 -16.63
C THR A 889 -7.46 -28.78 -17.74
N SER A 890 -7.35 -29.29 -18.97
CA SER A 890 -7.85 -28.58 -20.16
C SER A 890 -9.05 -29.22 -20.86
N PRO A 891 -9.08 -30.55 -21.13
CA PRO A 891 -10.23 -31.15 -21.80
C PRO A 891 -11.51 -31.04 -20.97
N SER A 892 -12.66 -31.02 -21.64
CA SER A 892 -13.96 -31.22 -21.00
C SER A 892 -14.07 -32.62 -20.41
N ASP A 893 -14.96 -32.79 -19.43
CA ASP A 893 -15.12 -34.05 -18.69
C ASP A 893 -15.33 -35.26 -19.61
N ASP A 894 -16.17 -35.11 -20.63
CA ASP A 894 -16.46 -36.18 -21.59
C ASP A 894 -15.20 -36.59 -22.36
N VAL A 895 -14.37 -35.62 -22.76
CA VAL A 895 -13.12 -35.90 -23.48
C VAL A 895 -12.11 -36.58 -22.56
N ARG A 896 -11.99 -36.13 -21.30
CA ARG A 896 -11.09 -36.76 -20.31
C ARG A 896 -11.43 -38.23 -20.08
N VAL A 897 -12.71 -38.57 -20.03
CA VAL A 897 -13.19 -39.92 -19.73
C VAL A 897 -13.20 -40.81 -20.99
N LEU A 898 -13.73 -40.31 -22.11
CA LEU A 898 -14.02 -41.13 -23.30
C LEU A 898 -12.88 -41.15 -24.32
N HIS A 899 -12.01 -40.13 -24.33
CA HIS A 899 -11.08 -39.90 -25.43
C HIS A 899 -9.60 -39.83 -25.01
N ARG A 900 -9.27 -40.18 -23.76
CA ARG A 900 -7.88 -40.17 -23.26
C ARG A 900 -6.92 -40.98 -24.13
N GLU A 901 -7.25 -42.23 -24.43
CA GLU A 901 -6.43 -43.10 -25.30
C GLU A 901 -6.25 -42.50 -26.70
N LEU A 902 -7.32 -41.94 -27.27
CA LEU A 902 -7.27 -41.28 -28.58
C LEU A 902 -6.29 -40.11 -28.57
N LEU A 903 -6.30 -39.27 -27.54
CA LEU A 903 -5.36 -38.15 -27.41
C LEU A 903 -3.90 -38.63 -27.28
N LEU A 904 -3.65 -39.73 -26.56
CA LEU A 904 -2.31 -40.30 -26.44
C LEU A 904 -1.81 -40.88 -27.77
N HIS A 905 -2.67 -41.59 -28.50
CA HIS A 905 -2.34 -42.09 -29.84
C HIS A 905 -2.08 -40.94 -30.82
N GLU A 906 -2.91 -39.90 -30.78
CA GLU A 906 -2.74 -38.73 -31.64
C GLU A 906 -1.42 -37.99 -31.34
N TYR A 907 -1.09 -37.82 -30.06
CA TYR A 907 0.20 -37.25 -29.64
C TYR A 907 1.36 -38.06 -30.22
N HIS A 908 1.36 -39.37 -29.99
CA HIS A 908 2.45 -40.26 -30.41
C HIS A 908 2.63 -40.27 -31.93
N ALA A 909 1.53 -40.40 -32.68
CA ALA A 909 1.54 -40.35 -34.13
C ALA A 909 2.06 -38.99 -34.65
N SER A 910 1.58 -37.89 -34.07
CA SER A 910 1.99 -36.53 -34.45
C SER A 910 3.47 -36.28 -34.14
N LEU A 911 3.98 -36.78 -33.02
CA LEU A 911 5.39 -36.67 -32.64
C LEU A 911 6.26 -37.39 -33.67
N ALA A 912 5.88 -38.62 -34.04
CA ALA A 912 6.60 -39.41 -35.02
C ALA A 912 6.65 -38.74 -36.40
N VAL A 913 5.52 -38.18 -36.85
CA VAL A 913 5.43 -37.45 -38.12
C VAL A 913 6.28 -36.17 -38.07
N ALA A 914 6.18 -35.39 -36.99
CA ALA A 914 6.92 -34.14 -36.86
C ALA A 914 8.44 -34.37 -36.82
N MET A 915 8.91 -35.34 -36.03
CA MET A 915 10.34 -35.70 -35.97
C MET A 915 10.87 -36.19 -37.32
N ARG A 916 10.07 -36.96 -38.06
CA ARG A 916 10.43 -37.39 -39.43
C ARG A 916 10.55 -36.20 -40.37
N ASN A 917 9.58 -35.27 -40.36
CA ASN A 917 9.59 -34.10 -41.23
C ASN A 917 10.79 -33.16 -40.93
N MET A 918 11.27 -33.15 -39.69
CA MET A 918 12.45 -32.39 -39.27
C MET A 918 13.77 -33.17 -39.40
N ASN A 919 13.74 -34.40 -39.89
CA ASN A 919 14.89 -35.30 -40.04
C ASN A 919 15.65 -35.57 -38.72
N CYS A 920 14.93 -35.76 -37.61
CA CYS A 920 15.55 -36.12 -36.34
C CYS A 920 16.20 -37.51 -36.42
N SER A 921 17.40 -37.63 -35.87
CA SER A 921 18.15 -38.88 -35.68
C SER A 921 17.75 -39.63 -34.42
N THR A 922 17.24 -38.92 -33.40
CA THR A 922 16.68 -39.48 -32.17
C THR A 922 15.46 -40.34 -32.50
N LYS A 923 15.42 -41.55 -31.94
CA LYS A 923 14.29 -42.46 -32.14
C LYS A 923 13.09 -41.99 -31.33
N VAL A 924 11.93 -41.94 -31.98
CA VAL A 924 10.63 -41.75 -31.31
C VAL A 924 10.43 -42.90 -30.31
N PRO A 925 10.01 -42.63 -29.06
CA PRO A 925 9.68 -43.70 -28.11
C PRO A 925 8.55 -44.58 -28.65
N SER A 926 8.51 -45.87 -28.30
CA SER A 926 7.34 -46.69 -28.61
C SER A 926 6.13 -46.20 -27.83
N PHE A 927 4.93 -46.59 -28.26
CA PHE A 927 3.72 -46.21 -27.55
C PHE A 927 3.69 -46.79 -26.12
N GLU A 928 4.20 -48.01 -25.94
CA GLU A 928 4.35 -48.65 -24.64
C GLU A 928 5.33 -47.88 -23.73
N ASN A 929 6.47 -47.42 -24.27
CA ASN A 929 7.42 -46.61 -23.51
C ASN A 929 6.81 -45.25 -23.10
N LEU A 930 6.00 -44.64 -23.97
CA LEU A 930 5.25 -43.43 -23.64
C LEU A 930 4.23 -43.70 -22.52
N GLN A 931 3.47 -44.80 -22.61
CA GLN A 931 2.54 -45.20 -21.55
C GLN A 931 3.24 -45.49 -20.22
N GLU A 932 4.42 -46.13 -20.25
CA GLU A 932 5.22 -46.36 -19.06
C GLU A 932 5.72 -45.03 -18.45
N ALA A 933 6.18 -44.08 -19.28
CA ALA A 933 6.58 -42.76 -18.84
C ALA A 933 5.42 -41.98 -18.20
N LEU A 934 4.21 -42.08 -18.77
CA LEU A 934 2.99 -41.49 -18.21
C LEU A 934 2.63 -42.13 -16.85
N LYS A 935 2.72 -43.47 -16.73
CA LYS A 935 2.46 -44.19 -15.48
C LYS A 935 3.43 -43.80 -14.37
N LYS A 936 4.73 -43.76 -14.68
CA LYS A 936 5.79 -43.35 -13.73
C LYS A 936 5.57 -41.93 -13.18
N ARG A 937 4.85 -41.09 -13.93
CA ARG A 937 4.64 -39.66 -13.63
C ARG A 937 3.20 -39.30 -13.32
N ALA A 938 2.32 -40.28 -13.15
CA ALA A 938 0.88 -40.07 -12.98
C ALA A 938 0.53 -39.09 -11.84
N PHE A 939 1.40 -38.96 -10.83
CA PHE A 939 1.22 -37.99 -9.75
C PHE A 939 1.25 -36.51 -10.23
N LEU A 940 1.86 -36.20 -11.38
CA LEU A 940 1.80 -34.84 -11.95
C LEU A 940 0.37 -34.46 -12.35
N GLU A 941 -0.43 -35.41 -12.83
CA GLU A 941 -1.86 -35.18 -13.12
C GLU A 941 -2.65 -34.96 -11.81
N VAL A 942 -2.30 -35.68 -10.74
CA VAL A 942 -2.89 -35.47 -9.42
C VAL A 942 -2.63 -34.05 -8.94
N ILE A 943 -1.38 -33.59 -9.01
CA ILE A 943 -0.99 -32.21 -8.66
C ILE A 943 -1.77 -31.20 -9.51
N ALA A 944 -1.82 -31.40 -10.83
CA ALA A 944 -2.51 -30.49 -11.74
C ALA A 944 -4.01 -30.36 -11.40
N ASN A 945 -4.68 -31.47 -11.08
CA ASN A 945 -6.07 -31.47 -10.65
C ASN A 945 -6.27 -30.86 -9.24
N MET A 946 -5.32 -31.05 -8.32
CA MET A 946 -5.45 -30.54 -6.96
C MET A 946 -5.10 -29.05 -6.84
N ILE A 947 -4.25 -28.51 -7.71
CA ILE A 947 -3.67 -27.17 -7.56
C ILE A 947 -4.08 -26.23 -8.70
N SER A 948 -3.94 -26.67 -9.97
CA SER A 948 -4.20 -25.82 -11.14
C SER A 948 -5.67 -25.83 -11.58
N LEU A 949 -6.36 -26.97 -11.54
CA LEU A 949 -7.77 -27.07 -11.95
C LEU A 949 -8.75 -26.20 -11.12
N PRO A 950 -8.58 -26.01 -9.79
CA PRO A 950 -9.36 -25.06 -9.01
C PRO A 950 -9.26 -23.63 -9.55
N ILE A 951 -8.10 -23.24 -10.09
CA ILE A 951 -7.87 -21.92 -10.70
C ILE A 951 -8.67 -21.76 -11.99
N VAL A 952 -8.74 -22.81 -12.83
CA VAL A 952 -9.60 -22.85 -14.03
C VAL A 952 -11.08 -22.61 -13.67
N SER A 953 -11.49 -23.13 -12.51
CA SER A 953 -12.89 -23.11 -12.06
C SER A 953 -13.34 -21.78 -11.43
N ILE A 954 -12.44 -20.79 -11.32
CA ILE A 954 -12.72 -19.47 -10.74
C ILE A 954 -13.30 -18.52 -11.81
N GLU A 955 -14.36 -17.80 -11.41
CA GLU A 955 -15.10 -16.84 -12.23
C GLU A 955 -14.16 -15.73 -12.77
N LYS A 956 -14.30 -15.38 -14.06
CA LYS A 956 -13.54 -14.28 -14.66
C LYS A 956 -13.71 -12.99 -13.85
N GLY A 957 -12.59 -12.36 -13.48
CA GLY A 957 -12.58 -11.14 -12.68
C GLY A 957 -12.45 -11.32 -11.16
N THR A 958 -12.33 -12.55 -10.67
CA THR A 958 -12.03 -12.82 -9.26
C THR A 958 -10.52 -12.68 -9.01
N ASP A 959 -10.11 -11.79 -8.10
CA ASP A 959 -8.69 -11.59 -7.74
C ASP A 959 -8.13 -12.84 -7.02
N LEU A 960 -7.35 -13.64 -7.74
CA LEU A 960 -6.48 -14.67 -7.17
C LEU A 960 -5.17 -14.00 -6.75
N ASP A 961 -5.13 -13.57 -5.50
CA ASP A 961 -3.95 -12.92 -4.96
C ASP A 961 -2.90 -13.97 -4.53
N ILE A 962 -1.95 -14.29 -5.43
CA ILE A 962 -0.88 -15.26 -5.15
C ILE A 962 -0.07 -14.87 -3.91
N SER A 963 0.06 -13.56 -3.63
CA SER A 963 0.75 -13.06 -2.44
C SER A 963 0.04 -13.43 -1.12
N LYS A 964 -1.28 -13.66 -1.16
CA LYS A 964 -2.08 -14.15 -0.02
C LYS A 964 -1.98 -15.67 0.19
N ILE A 965 -1.73 -16.43 -0.88
CA ILE A 965 -1.66 -17.91 -0.82
C ILE A 965 -0.31 -18.37 -0.22
N ALA A 966 0.71 -17.54 -0.37
CA ALA A 966 2.07 -17.80 0.08
C ALA A 966 2.32 -17.58 1.58
N GLY A 967 1.49 -16.76 2.26
CA GLY A 967 1.74 -16.30 3.62
C GLY A 967 0.75 -16.75 4.70
N SER A 968 -0.41 -17.31 4.34
CA SER A 968 -1.35 -17.83 5.33
C SER A 968 -2.34 -18.82 4.70
N VAL A 969 -2.61 -19.92 5.39
CA VAL A 969 -3.76 -20.80 5.12
C VAL A 969 -5.02 -20.10 5.65
N ASP A 970 -5.38 -18.94 5.09
CA ASP A 970 -6.66 -18.31 5.40
C ASP A 970 -7.78 -18.89 4.51
N LYS A 971 -8.94 -19.12 5.11
CA LYS A 971 -10.08 -19.87 4.52
C LYS A 971 -10.74 -19.16 3.33
N SER A 972 -10.29 -17.96 2.95
CA SER A 972 -10.90 -17.12 1.91
C SER A 972 -10.23 -17.24 0.53
N SER A 973 -9.01 -17.78 0.43
CA SER A 973 -8.20 -17.79 -0.81
C SER A 973 -8.48 -18.96 -1.77
N HIS A 974 -9.52 -19.75 -1.53
CA HIS A 974 -9.75 -21.04 -2.22
C HIS A 974 -11.18 -21.20 -2.74
N SER A 975 -11.82 -20.12 -3.22
CA SER A 975 -13.19 -20.16 -3.77
C SER A 975 -13.39 -21.24 -4.85
N GLY A 976 -12.35 -21.53 -5.65
CA GLY A 976 -12.34 -22.59 -6.67
C GLY A 976 -12.65 -23.99 -6.13
N TYR A 977 -12.17 -24.32 -4.93
CA TYR A 977 -12.36 -25.65 -4.33
C TYR A 977 -13.79 -25.87 -3.84
N HIS A 978 -14.57 -24.80 -3.66
CA HIS A 978 -15.98 -24.85 -3.31
C HIS A 978 -16.92 -24.85 -4.52
N ARG A 979 -16.39 -24.74 -5.75
CA ARG A 979 -17.19 -24.69 -6.97
C ARG A 979 -17.80 -26.05 -7.26
N LYS A 980 -19.07 -26.03 -7.70
CA LYS A 980 -19.82 -27.23 -8.07
C LYS A 980 -19.15 -27.98 -9.23
N SER A 981 -18.72 -27.26 -10.27
CA SER A 981 -18.02 -27.84 -11.43
C SER A 981 -16.72 -28.55 -11.03
N TYR A 982 -15.91 -27.92 -10.18
CA TYR A 982 -14.69 -28.55 -9.65
C TYR A 982 -15.01 -29.80 -8.83
N LYS A 983 -15.98 -29.72 -7.90
CA LYS A 983 -16.43 -30.87 -7.12
C LYS A 983 -16.86 -32.03 -8.02
N GLU A 984 -17.67 -31.76 -9.04
CA GLU A 984 -18.19 -32.78 -9.97
C GLU A 984 -17.08 -33.53 -10.70
N ILE A 985 -15.94 -32.90 -10.99
CA ILE A 985 -14.76 -33.56 -11.54
C ILE A 985 -14.06 -34.38 -10.44
N MET A 986 -13.78 -33.76 -9.29
CA MET A 986 -12.98 -34.37 -8.24
C MET A 986 -13.63 -35.59 -7.58
N ILE A 987 -14.97 -35.64 -7.46
CA ILE A 987 -15.66 -36.83 -6.95
C ILE A 987 -15.52 -38.05 -7.86
N ARG A 988 -15.22 -37.85 -9.16
CA ARG A 988 -14.97 -38.92 -10.13
C ARG A 988 -13.49 -39.32 -10.17
N VAL A 989 -12.56 -38.37 -10.10
CA VAL A 989 -11.12 -38.66 -10.25
C VAL A 989 -10.43 -39.09 -8.94
N LEU A 990 -10.84 -38.58 -7.78
CA LEU A 990 -10.19 -38.92 -6.49
C LEU A 990 -10.31 -40.42 -6.14
N PRO A 991 -11.46 -41.10 -6.34
CA PRO A 991 -11.54 -42.55 -6.13
C PRO A 991 -10.63 -43.34 -7.07
N LEU A 992 -10.46 -42.88 -8.31
CA LEU A 992 -9.52 -43.50 -9.25
C LEU A 992 -8.08 -43.36 -8.76
N TYR A 993 -7.67 -42.16 -8.34
CA TYR A 993 -6.34 -41.94 -7.76
C TYR A 993 -6.09 -42.79 -6.51
N ASP A 994 -7.11 -42.97 -5.66
CA ASP A 994 -7.03 -43.85 -4.50
C ASP A 994 -6.80 -45.31 -4.90
N SER A 995 -7.55 -45.81 -5.89
CA SER A 995 -7.43 -47.18 -6.38
C SER A 995 -6.07 -47.49 -7.04
N LEU A 996 -5.43 -46.45 -7.60
CA LEU A 996 -4.10 -46.53 -8.21
C LEU A 996 -2.97 -46.34 -7.19
N GLY A 997 -3.28 -46.12 -5.91
CA GLY A 997 -2.29 -45.86 -4.86
C GLY A 997 -1.61 -44.48 -4.97
N LEU A 998 -2.12 -43.58 -5.82
CA LEU A 998 -1.53 -42.26 -6.03
C LEU A 998 -1.74 -41.31 -4.84
N LEU A 999 -2.71 -41.62 -3.97
CA LEU A 999 -2.97 -40.88 -2.73
C LEU A 999 -2.27 -41.48 -1.50
N ASP A 1000 -1.54 -42.59 -1.65
CA ASP A 1000 -0.83 -43.23 -0.54
C ASP A 1000 0.43 -42.44 -0.18
N VAL A 1001 0.68 -42.27 1.12
CA VAL A 1001 1.78 -41.48 1.70
C VAL A 1001 2.66 -42.37 2.55
#